data_AF-A0A8J7LTH7-F1
#
_entry.id   AF-A0A8J7LTH7-F1
#
_cell.length_a   1.000
_cell.length_b   1.000
_cell.length_c   1.000
_cell.angle_alpha   90.00
_cell.angle_beta   90.00
_cell.angle_gamma   90.00
#
_symmetry.space_group_name_H-M   'P 1'
#
loop_
_entity.id
_entity.type
_entity.pdbx_description
1 polymer ?
#
loop_
_entity_poly.entity_id
_entity_poly.type
_entity_poly.pdbx_seq_one_letter_code
_entity_poly.pdbx_strand_id
1 'polypeptide(L)'
;MAILERRWFGRKMPQGRVVAMEDEVGIQARTLGPGLHFLIPFLYTAQKHPFVEIKDGEVGMVESIDGIPIPPGRIFAQVVEGHNAFQDGELFLKNGGQKGPQIQILPPGKYRINPFQFQVTTASAVFIDKGRVGVVTAMDGDNIPAGRLLGQSVKGHSNFENGQGFLEKGGQKGPQIDILQPGTYRINTNLFRVEIHEATVVPASKIGLVTALDGAALPESEYIAKAVAGHDDYQDAQKFLVAGGQRGPQLDVLRPGTYYVNPLMFKVEPDDVAVVERGQVAVVISNVGEEPTEEMKRRLTASQTGEVADADEARERYVVPKGYRGIQEEVAGPGRYYLNKRAFIPYIIDTTNITIDWDNSAETRFDPLKVISKDGFPIDVSVKVVVRVRPDQAPYMVAKVGSIENLILHVIHPMIDSSFRNQASSTSAMNFLQNRQEEQTRAEDRARLSLEKYHVECVSVLICQINLPQELMETQTKRIIAEQQKEMFAMQQEAEAARISTEKTRATADQQGELVKAEIGVKVADQQKQRTIVLAQGDAEGVRLRGEGEAKKIEAIGQATAEAYRKQNAALGQQAITAIEVIKKIAEGNIRVTPDILVSGEKGGLLDVLIAQMVKKGTPTMTVAEPPAKVVTEQAVS
;
A
#
# COMPACT_ATOMS: atom_id res chain seq x y z
N MET A 1 57.40 -67.22 -7.87
CA MET A 1 57.05 -68.65 -7.86
C MET A 1 57.96 -69.42 -8.82
N ALA A 2 57.87 -70.76 -8.87
CA ALA A 2 58.43 -71.54 -9.97
C ALA A 2 57.34 -72.32 -10.70
N ILE A 3 57.45 -72.39 -12.03
CA ILE A 3 56.59 -73.18 -12.91
C ILE A 3 57.38 -74.41 -13.33
N LEU A 4 56.70 -75.57 -13.31
CA LEU A 4 57.30 -76.85 -13.67
C LEU A 4 57.00 -77.18 -15.13
N GLU A 5 57.95 -77.80 -15.81
CA GLU A 5 57.74 -78.46 -17.10
C GLU A 5 58.29 -79.89 -17.01
N ARG A 6 57.42 -80.88 -17.31
CA ARG A 6 57.73 -82.31 -17.27
C ARG A 6 58.09 -82.78 -18.68
N ARG A 7 59.33 -83.22 -18.91
CA ARG A 7 59.91 -83.29 -20.27
C ARG A 7 59.81 -84.63 -21.00
N TRP A 8 59.97 -85.78 -20.32
CA TRP A 8 60.24 -87.07 -21.00
C TRP A 8 59.32 -88.25 -20.66
N PHE A 9 58.83 -88.37 -19.43
CA PHE A 9 58.01 -89.52 -19.01
C PHE A 9 56.65 -89.06 -18.49
N GLY A 10 55.56 -89.58 -19.06
CA GLY A 10 54.19 -89.27 -18.63
C GLY A 10 53.15 -89.58 -19.72
N ARG A 11 51.88 -89.28 -19.44
CA ARG A 11 50.81 -89.29 -20.45
C ARG A 11 50.99 -88.11 -21.40
N LYS A 12 50.57 -88.24 -22.66
CA LYS A 12 50.48 -87.09 -23.58
C LYS A 12 49.29 -86.22 -23.17
N MET A 13 49.45 -84.89 -23.20
CA MET A 13 48.33 -83.97 -22.96
C MET A 13 47.20 -84.19 -23.98
N PRO A 14 45.92 -84.09 -23.55
CA PRO A 14 44.78 -84.06 -24.47
C PRO A 14 44.87 -82.92 -25.49
N GLN A 15 44.38 -83.15 -26.71
CA GLN A 15 44.41 -82.15 -27.77
C GLN A 15 43.56 -80.92 -27.40
N GLY A 16 44.12 -79.72 -27.57
CA GLY A 16 43.47 -78.44 -27.24
C GLY A 16 43.81 -77.90 -25.84
N ARG A 17 44.43 -78.70 -24.96
CA ARG A 17 44.95 -78.28 -23.67
C ARG A 17 46.33 -77.61 -23.82
N VAL A 18 46.63 -76.61 -22.99
CA VAL A 18 47.87 -75.82 -22.98
C VAL A 18 48.76 -76.17 -21.78
N VAL A 19 48.16 -76.52 -20.62
CA VAL A 19 48.90 -76.94 -19.42
C VAL A 19 48.65 -78.40 -19.04
N ALA A 20 49.70 -79.07 -18.58
CA ALA A 20 49.72 -80.46 -18.16
C ALA A 20 49.25 -80.66 -16.71
N MET A 21 48.52 -81.75 -16.47
CA MET A 21 48.31 -82.32 -15.12
C MET A 21 49.59 -82.97 -14.59
N GLU A 22 49.61 -83.35 -13.29
CA GLU A 22 50.79 -83.93 -12.64
C GLU A 22 51.45 -85.09 -13.42
N ASP A 23 50.65 -85.97 -14.02
CA ASP A 23 51.09 -87.13 -14.80
C ASP A 23 51.28 -86.89 -16.31
N GLU A 24 51.03 -85.68 -16.80
CA GLU A 24 51.12 -85.33 -18.22
C GLU A 24 52.46 -84.66 -18.57
N VAL A 25 52.97 -84.91 -19.78
CA VAL A 25 54.20 -84.29 -20.32
C VAL A 25 53.88 -82.90 -20.85
N GLY A 26 54.51 -81.85 -20.31
CA GLY A 26 54.27 -80.45 -20.66
C GLY A 26 54.48 -79.47 -19.48
N ILE A 27 54.18 -78.19 -19.72
CA ILE A 27 54.16 -77.14 -18.70
C ILE A 27 53.02 -77.44 -17.72
N GLN A 28 53.33 -77.65 -16.45
CA GLN A 28 52.39 -78.09 -15.43
C GLN A 28 51.44 -76.96 -15.02
N ALA A 29 50.18 -77.29 -14.74
CA ALA A 29 49.18 -76.36 -14.22
C ALA A 29 49.54 -75.86 -12.79
N ARG A 30 50.07 -76.75 -11.94
CA ARG A 30 50.47 -76.43 -10.56
C ARG A 30 51.70 -75.52 -10.47
N THR A 31 51.69 -74.57 -9.53
CA THR A 31 52.82 -73.67 -9.25
C THR A 31 53.53 -74.01 -7.93
N LEU A 32 54.86 -73.92 -7.91
CA LEU A 32 55.63 -74.06 -6.69
C LEU A 32 55.78 -72.71 -5.97
N GLY A 33 55.35 -72.69 -4.71
CA GLY A 33 55.61 -71.60 -3.77
C GLY A 33 57.09 -71.53 -3.33
N PRO A 34 57.50 -70.46 -2.63
CA PRO A 34 58.86 -70.35 -2.09
C PRO A 34 59.07 -71.44 -1.02
N GLY A 35 60.18 -72.18 -1.12
CA GLY A 35 60.50 -73.30 -0.24
C GLY A 35 61.55 -74.22 -0.85
N LEU A 36 61.99 -75.22 -0.08
CA LEU A 36 62.84 -76.31 -0.56
C LEU A 36 61.97 -77.38 -1.22
N HIS A 37 62.13 -77.58 -2.54
CA HIS A 37 61.40 -78.58 -3.31
C HIS A 37 62.40 -79.55 -3.94
N PHE A 38 62.22 -80.85 -3.72
CA PHE A 38 63.05 -81.89 -4.33
C PHE A 38 62.45 -82.31 -5.68
N LEU A 39 63.12 -81.93 -6.77
CA LEU A 39 62.72 -82.25 -8.14
C LEU A 39 63.76 -83.16 -8.78
N ILE A 40 63.30 -84.18 -9.51
CA ILE A 40 64.17 -85.09 -10.26
C ILE A 40 64.72 -84.32 -11.48
N PRO A 41 66.03 -84.00 -11.56
CA PRO A 41 66.53 -82.97 -12.48
C PRO A 41 66.40 -83.27 -13.98
N PHE A 42 66.25 -84.55 -14.35
CA PHE A 42 66.04 -84.96 -15.73
C PHE A 42 64.56 -85.08 -16.12
N LEU A 43 63.65 -85.17 -15.13
CA LEU A 43 62.22 -85.31 -15.36
C LEU A 43 61.50 -83.97 -15.40
N TYR A 44 61.87 -83.06 -14.49
CA TYR A 44 61.30 -81.73 -14.35
C TYR A 44 62.36 -80.64 -14.55
N THR A 45 62.02 -79.62 -15.33
CA THR A 45 62.71 -78.32 -15.28
C THR A 45 61.82 -77.32 -14.55
N ALA A 46 62.43 -76.37 -13.84
CA ALA A 46 61.73 -75.38 -13.03
C ALA A 46 62.17 -73.96 -13.44
N GLN A 47 61.24 -73.19 -14.00
CA GLN A 47 61.48 -71.81 -14.42
C GLN A 47 60.94 -70.84 -13.36
N LYS A 48 61.71 -69.82 -12.99
CA LYS A 48 61.29 -68.81 -11.99
C LYS A 48 60.48 -67.71 -12.66
N HIS A 49 59.28 -67.46 -12.15
CA HIS A 49 58.41 -66.38 -12.60
C HIS A 49 58.09 -65.43 -11.43
N PRO A 50 57.90 -64.12 -11.71
CA PRO A 50 57.47 -63.15 -10.70
C PRO A 50 56.08 -63.54 -10.15
N PHE A 51 55.75 -63.04 -8.97
CA PHE A 51 54.38 -63.13 -8.45
C PHE A 51 53.54 -62.05 -9.14
N VAL A 52 52.25 -62.32 -9.34
CA VAL A 52 51.31 -61.28 -9.77
C VAL A 52 50.96 -60.44 -8.55
N GLU A 53 51.27 -59.15 -8.59
CA GLU A 53 50.99 -58.19 -7.52
C GLU A 53 49.88 -57.26 -7.96
N ILE A 54 48.73 -57.34 -7.29
CA ILE A 54 47.61 -56.41 -7.43
C ILE A 54 47.79 -55.37 -6.32
N LYS A 55 47.98 -54.09 -6.67
CA LYS A 55 48.20 -53.05 -5.66
C LYS A 55 46.92 -52.74 -4.89
N ASP A 56 47.05 -52.04 -3.77
CA ASP A 56 45.86 -51.46 -3.13
C ASP A 56 45.23 -50.40 -4.05
N GLY A 57 43.90 -50.37 -4.09
CA GLY A 57 43.13 -49.62 -5.08
C GLY A 57 43.09 -50.22 -6.49
N GLU A 58 43.68 -51.40 -6.74
CA GLU A 58 43.56 -52.14 -8.01
C GLU A 58 42.71 -53.42 -7.84
N VAL A 59 42.22 -53.95 -8.96
CA VAL A 59 41.60 -55.28 -9.09
C VAL A 59 42.27 -56.04 -10.24
N GLY A 60 42.46 -57.35 -10.08
CA GLY A 60 42.96 -58.22 -11.13
C GLY A 60 41.83 -58.97 -11.82
N MET A 61 41.58 -58.70 -13.10
CA MET A 61 40.71 -59.52 -13.94
C MET A 61 41.51 -60.69 -14.50
N VAL A 62 40.92 -61.89 -14.46
CA VAL A 62 41.58 -63.13 -14.89
C VAL A 62 40.92 -63.64 -16.17
N GLU A 63 41.73 -64.08 -17.12
CA GLU A 63 41.30 -64.82 -18.30
C GLU A 63 42.03 -66.16 -18.34
N SER A 64 41.28 -67.27 -18.42
CA SER A 64 41.85 -68.61 -18.50
C SER A 64 42.10 -68.99 -19.97
N ILE A 65 43.34 -69.33 -20.30
CA ILE A 65 43.77 -69.79 -21.62
C ILE A 65 43.28 -71.23 -21.89
N ASP A 66 43.04 -71.99 -20.82
CA ASP A 66 42.76 -73.42 -20.81
C ASP A 66 41.51 -73.76 -19.97
N GLY A 67 40.92 -74.93 -20.21
CA GLY A 67 39.68 -75.39 -19.56
C GLY A 67 38.54 -75.71 -20.53
N ILE A 68 37.37 -75.97 -19.95
CA ILE A 68 36.13 -76.28 -20.69
C ILE A 68 35.65 -75.01 -21.42
N PRO A 69 35.20 -75.06 -22.70
CA PRO A 69 34.67 -73.87 -23.36
C PRO A 69 33.44 -73.32 -22.64
N ILE A 70 33.30 -71.99 -22.59
CA ILE A 70 32.12 -71.31 -22.02
C ILE A 70 30.85 -71.78 -22.76
N PRO A 71 29.74 -72.07 -22.05
CA PRO A 71 28.48 -72.42 -22.68
C PRO A 71 27.99 -71.34 -23.67
N PRO A 72 27.41 -71.73 -24.82
CA PRO A 72 26.94 -70.77 -25.82
C PRO A 72 25.87 -69.84 -25.22
N GLY A 73 26.04 -68.53 -25.43
CA GLY A 73 25.15 -67.50 -24.89
C GLY A 73 25.67 -66.78 -23.65
N ARG A 74 26.73 -67.29 -23.00
CA ARG A 74 27.51 -66.59 -21.98
C ARG A 74 28.82 -66.05 -22.57
N ILE A 75 29.40 -65.05 -21.91
CA ILE A 75 30.67 -64.40 -22.25
C ILE A 75 31.72 -64.67 -21.17
N PHE A 76 31.29 -64.79 -19.91
CA PHE A 76 32.18 -65.04 -18.76
C PHE A 76 32.05 -66.46 -18.21
N ALA A 77 33.19 -66.99 -17.78
CA ALA A 77 33.35 -68.28 -17.14
C ALA A 77 32.86 -68.26 -15.68
N GLN A 78 32.11 -69.30 -15.31
CA GLN A 78 31.58 -69.48 -13.95
C GLN A 78 32.71 -69.62 -12.91
N VAL A 79 32.47 -69.07 -11.71
CA VAL A 79 33.41 -69.23 -10.59
C VAL A 79 33.42 -70.68 -10.13
N VAL A 80 34.63 -71.20 -9.91
CA VAL A 80 34.87 -72.58 -9.46
C VAL A 80 35.42 -72.52 -8.03
N GLU A 81 35.02 -73.45 -7.16
CA GLU A 81 35.48 -73.45 -5.77
C GLU A 81 36.79 -74.24 -5.56
N GLY A 82 37.43 -74.01 -4.41
CA GLY A 82 38.60 -74.76 -3.94
C GLY A 82 39.97 -74.33 -4.49
N HIS A 83 40.05 -73.74 -5.68
CA HIS A 83 41.32 -73.47 -6.38
C HIS A 83 42.14 -72.26 -5.89
N ASN A 84 41.85 -71.75 -4.69
CA ASN A 84 42.61 -70.73 -3.96
C ASN A 84 42.99 -69.47 -4.79
N ALA A 85 41.98 -68.79 -5.36
CA ALA A 85 42.13 -67.58 -6.18
C ALA A 85 43.15 -67.76 -7.32
N PHE A 86 42.85 -68.71 -8.21
CA PHE A 86 43.64 -69.13 -9.38
C PHE A 86 45.10 -69.55 -9.12
N GLN A 87 45.50 -69.79 -7.87
CA GLN A 87 46.85 -70.26 -7.53
C GLN A 87 47.05 -71.77 -7.71
N ASP A 88 45.96 -72.55 -7.64
CA ASP A 88 45.96 -73.97 -7.94
C ASP A 88 45.27 -74.24 -9.29
N GLY A 89 46.06 -74.13 -10.36
CA GLY A 89 45.59 -74.34 -11.73
C GLY A 89 45.17 -75.78 -12.03
N GLU A 90 45.68 -76.76 -11.28
CA GLU A 90 45.31 -78.16 -11.45
C GLU A 90 43.94 -78.44 -10.83
N LEU A 91 43.68 -77.93 -9.63
CA LEU A 91 42.38 -78.04 -8.98
C LEU A 91 41.30 -77.24 -9.73
N PHE A 92 41.64 -76.07 -10.30
CA PHE A 92 40.73 -75.32 -11.19
C PHE A 92 40.24 -76.18 -12.37
N LEU A 93 41.15 -76.86 -13.07
CA LEU A 93 40.78 -77.71 -14.21
C LEU A 93 40.03 -78.98 -13.78
N LYS A 94 40.41 -79.61 -12.65
CA LYS A 94 39.70 -80.78 -12.10
C LYS A 94 38.26 -80.46 -11.69
N ASN A 95 38.03 -79.26 -11.16
CA ASN A 95 36.72 -78.80 -10.70
C ASN A 95 35.85 -78.19 -11.83
N GLY A 96 36.22 -78.38 -13.10
CA GLY A 96 35.42 -77.93 -14.26
C GLY A 96 35.69 -76.51 -14.73
N GLY A 97 36.86 -75.95 -14.39
CA GLY A 97 37.31 -74.62 -14.81
C GLY A 97 37.13 -74.35 -16.30
N GLN A 98 36.56 -73.20 -16.62
CA GLN A 98 36.20 -72.80 -17.98
C GLN A 98 37.26 -71.88 -18.59
N LYS A 99 37.52 -72.05 -19.89
CA LYS A 99 38.40 -71.21 -20.71
C LYS A 99 37.73 -69.88 -21.06
N GLY A 100 38.44 -68.76 -20.97
CA GLY A 100 37.98 -67.41 -21.31
C GLY A 100 37.96 -66.46 -20.11
N PRO A 101 37.36 -65.26 -20.24
CA PRO A 101 37.27 -64.27 -19.18
C PRO A 101 36.53 -64.81 -17.95
N GLN A 102 37.11 -64.68 -16.76
CA GLN A 102 36.53 -65.19 -15.52
C GLN A 102 35.67 -64.13 -14.82
N ILE A 103 34.61 -64.55 -14.14
CA ILE A 103 33.80 -63.66 -13.30
C ILE A 103 34.58 -63.23 -12.05
N GLN A 104 35.28 -64.17 -11.39
CA GLN A 104 36.02 -63.92 -10.16
C GLN A 104 37.22 -63.00 -10.41
N ILE A 105 37.29 -61.93 -9.63
CA ILE A 105 38.45 -61.03 -9.59
C ILE A 105 39.46 -61.47 -8.52
N LEU A 106 40.70 -61.03 -8.70
CA LEU A 106 41.73 -61.03 -7.67
C LEU A 106 41.68 -59.70 -6.90
N PRO A 107 41.42 -59.70 -5.58
CA PRO A 107 41.55 -58.50 -4.75
C PRO A 107 43.03 -58.08 -4.60
N PRO A 108 43.33 -56.92 -3.98
CA PRO A 108 44.71 -56.51 -3.67
C PRO A 108 45.52 -57.59 -2.93
N GLY A 109 46.73 -57.87 -3.39
CA GLY A 109 47.56 -58.95 -2.84
C GLY A 109 48.64 -59.48 -3.80
N LYS A 110 49.42 -60.45 -3.33
CA LYS A 110 50.47 -61.13 -4.12
C LYS A 110 50.09 -62.59 -4.38
N TYR A 111 49.91 -62.95 -5.65
CA TYR A 111 49.37 -64.22 -6.08
C TYR A 111 50.38 -65.05 -6.90
N ARG A 112 50.28 -66.37 -6.77
CA ARG A 112 51.06 -67.36 -7.53
C ARG A 112 50.28 -67.85 -8.75
N ILE A 113 50.00 -66.96 -9.69
CA ILE A 113 49.21 -67.26 -10.88
C ILE A 113 50.09 -67.83 -11.99
N ASN A 114 49.71 -68.96 -12.59
CA ASN A 114 50.45 -69.54 -13.71
C ASN A 114 50.19 -68.77 -15.02
N PRO A 115 51.15 -67.96 -15.56
CA PRO A 115 50.95 -67.17 -16.78
C PRO A 115 50.69 -68.00 -18.05
N PHE A 116 51.01 -69.30 -18.05
CA PHE A 116 50.70 -70.19 -19.19
C PHE A 116 49.25 -70.71 -19.16
N GLN A 117 48.57 -70.58 -18.02
CA GLN A 117 47.18 -70.98 -17.84
C GLN A 117 46.23 -69.79 -17.70
N PHE A 118 46.66 -68.73 -17.01
CA PHE A 118 45.85 -67.57 -16.68
C PHE A 118 46.59 -66.29 -17.04
N GLN A 119 45.95 -65.46 -17.86
CA GLN A 119 46.35 -64.08 -18.09
C GLN A 119 45.67 -63.19 -17.05
N VAL A 120 46.43 -62.31 -16.38
CA VAL A 120 45.89 -61.35 -15.42
C VAL A 120 46.12 -59.94 -15.92
N THR A 121 45.05 -59.16 -15.99
CA THR A 121 45.07 -57.74 -16.34
C THR A 121 44.62 -56.95 -15.12
N THR A 122 45.42 -55.96 -14.69
CA THR A 122 45.06 -55.06 -13.59
C THR A 122 44.25 -53.88 -14.10
N ALA A 123 43.18 -53.51 -13.39
CA ALA A 123 42.50 -52.22 -13.53
C ALA A 123 42.40 -51.52 -12.18
N SER A 124 42.22 -50.20 -12.19
CA SER A 124 41.86 -49.45 -10.98
C SER A 124 40.48 -49.89 -10.47
N ALA A 125 40.33 -49.97 -9.15
CA ALA A 125 39.02 -50.13 -8.53
C ALA A 125 38.12 -48.93 -8.88
N VAL A 126 36.82 -49.16 -8.97
CA VAL A 126 35.84 -48.12 -9.34
C VAL A 126 35.66 -47.19 -8.15
N PHE A 127 36.20 -45.97 -8.27
CA PHE A 127 36.05 -44.92 -7.26
C PHE A 127 35.01 -43.89 -7.70
N ILE A 128 34.02 -43.65 -6.84
CA ILE A 128 32.94 -42.69 -7.06
C ILE A 128 33.02 -41.63 -5.97
N ASP A 129 33.41 -40.42 -6.38
CA ASP A 129 33.49 -39.25 -5.52
C ASP A 129 32.12 -38.85 -4.93
N LYS A 130 32.15 -38.12 -3.81
CA LYS A 130 30.95 -37.51 -3.23
C LYS A 130 30.29 -36.56 -4.23
N GLY A 131 28.96 -36.59 -4.30
CA GLY A 131 28.20 -35.80 -5.29
C GLY A 131 28.22 -36.39 -6.71
N ARG A 132 28.66 -37.64 -6.88
CA ARG A 132 28.54 -38.40 -8.14
C ARG A 132 27.79 -39.72 -7.92
N VAL A 133 27.27 -40.28 -9.00
CA VAL A 133 26.58 -41.58 -9.04
C VAL A 133 27.16 -42.45 -10.14
N GLY A 134 27.39 -43.73 -9.85
CA GLY A 134 27.83 -44.70 -10.85
C GLY A 134 26.64 -45.44 -11.46
N VAL A 135 26.51 -45.37 -12.78
CA VAL A 135 25.54 -46.13 -13.57
C VAL A 135 26.23 -47.37 -14.12
N VAL A 136 25.61 -48.54 -13.98
CA VAL A 136 26.24 -49.82 -14.34
C VAL A 136 25.60 -50.38 -15.62
N THR A 137 26.43 -50.89 -16.52
CA THR A 137 26.01 -51.66 -17.71
C THR A 137 26.68 -53.03 -17.67
N ALA A 138 25.88 -54.09 -17.57
CA ALA A 138 26.34 -55.47 -17.56
C ALA A 138 26.55 -55.99 -19.00
N MET A 139 27.67 -56.65 -19.26
CA MET A 139 28.01 -57.19 -20.58
C MET A 139 27.48 -58.61 -20.79
N ASP A 140 27.35 -59.38 -19.70
CA ASP A 140 26.78 -60.73 -19.67
C ASP A 140 25.59 -60.75 -18.70
N GLY A 141 24.69 -61.70 -18.91
CA GLY A 141 23.39 -61.75 -18.26
C GLY A 141 22.31 -62.23 -19.22
N ASP A 142 21.13 -62.45 -18.66
CA ASP A 142 19.93 -62.79 -19.42
C ASP A 142 19.45 -61.55 -20.20
N ASN A 143 18.55 -61.72 -21.19
CA ASN A 143 18.07 -60.57 -21.97
C ASN A 143 17.09 -59.72 -21.15
N ILE A 144 17.21 -58.38 -21.24
CA ILE A 144 16.19 -57.46 -20.70
C ILE A 144 14.83 -57.77 -21.38
N PRO A 145 13.73 -57.93 -20.63
CA PRO A 145 12.41 -58.19 -21.20
C PRO A 145 11.94 -57.08 -22.14
N ALA A 146 11.24 -57.46 -23.21
CA ALA A 146 10.69 -56.50 -24.18
C ALA A 146 9.78 -55.46 -23.49
N GLY A 147 9.97 -54.18 -23.83
CA GLY A 147 9.22 -53.06 -23.26
C GLY A 147 9.86 -52.39 -22.03
N ARG A 148 10.95 -52.95 -21.50
CA ARG A 148 11.85 -52.33 -20.50
C ARG A 148 13.12 -51.79 -21.15
N LEU A 149 13.70 -50.78 -20.53
CA LEU A 149 14.97 -50.13 -20.92
C LEU A 149 16.14 -50.58 -20.04
N LEU A 150 15.86 -50.88 -18.76
CA LEU A 150 16.87 -51.23 -17.76
C LEU A 150 16.72 -52.67 -17.27
N GLY A 151 17.85 -53.30 -16.97
CA GLY A 151 17.93 -54.59 -16.28
C GLY A 151 17.43 -54.47 -14.85
N GLN A 152 16.64 -55.46 -14.41
CA GLN A 152 16.04 -55.48 -13.08
C GLN A 152 17.08 -55.67 -11.96
N SER A 153 16.80 -55.12 -10.78
CA SER A 153 17.62 -55.31 -9.59
C SER A 153 17.60 -56.77 -9.15
N VAL A 154 18.78 -57.28 -8.80
CA VAL A 154 18.99 -58.65 -8.32
C VAL A 154 19.55 -58.59 -6.90
N LYS A 155 19.14 -59.49 -5.99
CA LYS A 155 19.62 -59.43 -4.59
C LYS A 155 20.92 -60.20 -4.37
N GLY A 156 21.94 -59.54 -3.81
CA GLY A 156 23.16 -60.19 -3.30
C GLY A 156 24.33 -60.30 -4.29
N HIS A 157 24.38 -59.41 -5.28
CA HIS A 157 25.57 -59.06 -6.07
C HIS A 157 26.49 -58.06 -5.34
N SER A 158 26.09 -57.56 -4.16
CA SER A 158 26.82 -56.61 -3.31
C SER A 158 27.42 -55.44 -4.11
N ASN A 159 26.56 -54.56 -4.65
CA ASN A 159 26.98 -53.42 -5.47
C ASN A 159 27.88 -53.83 -6.65
N PHE A 160 27.54 -54.96 -7.29
CA PHE A 160 28.23 -55.56 -8.44
C PHE A 160 29.67 -56.05 -8.18
N GLU A 161 30.14 -56.06 -6.92
CA GLU A 161 31.41 -56.71 -6.57
C GLU A 161 31.34 -58.25 -6.68
N ASN A 162 30.16 -58.85 -6.47
CA ASN A 162 29.91 -60.28 -6.67
C ASN A 162 29.17 -60.54 -7.99
N GLY A 163 29.94 -60.64 -9.08
CA GLY A 163 29.40 -60.96 -10.41
C GLY A 163 28.79 -62.36 -10.54
N GLN A 164 29.23 -63.34 -9.74
CA GLN A 164 28.67 -64.70 -9.77
C GLN A 164 27.24 -64.66 -9.22
N GLY A 165 27.06 -64.04 -8.04
CA GLY A 165 25.75 -63.84 -7.43
C GLY A 165 24.80 -62.94 -8.22
N PHE A 166 25.31 -62.12 -9.16
CA PHE A 166 24.49 -61.42 -10.15
C PHE A 166 23.95 -62.38 -11.21
N LEU A 167 24.84 -63.11 -11.89
CA LEU A 167 24.46 -63.99 -13.02
C LEU A 167 23.63 -65.21 -12.57
N GLU A 168 23.95 -65.84 -11.44
CA GLU A 168 23.21 -67.00 -10.90
C GLU A 168 21.74 -66.68 -10.58
N LYS A 169 21.44 -65.43 -10.25
CA LYS A 169 20.11 -64.98 -9.82
C LYS A 169 19.33 -64.28 -10.93
N GLY A 170 19.71 -64.49 -12.19
CA GLY A 170 19.02 -63.94 -13.36
C GLY A 170 19.37 -62.48 -13.68
N GLY A 171 20.59 -62.05 -13.34
CA GLY A 171 21.13 -60.75 -13.74
C GLY A 171 21.06 -60.55 -15.25
N GLN A 172 20.61 -59.38 -15.69
CA GLN A 172 20.28 -59.08 -17.09
C GLN A 172 21.41 -58.27 -17.74
N LYS A 173 21.74 -58.54 -19.01
CA LYS A 173 22.75 -57.76 -19.75
C LYS A 173 22.16 -56.47 -20.30
N GLY A 174 22.96 -55.41 -20.34
CA GLY A 174 22.56 -54.05 -20.69
C GLY A 174 22.64 -53.08 -19.50
N PRO A 175 22.13 -51.85 -19.63
CA PRO A 175 22.11 -50.87 -18.55
C PRO A 175 21.26 -51.36 -17.37
N GLN A 176 21.73 -51.16 -16.14
CA GLN A 176 21.08 -51.65 -14.92
C GLN A 176 20.25 -50.56 -14.25
N ILE A 177 19.21 -50.99 -13.52
CA ILE A 177 18.39 -50.10 -12.69
C ILE A 177 19.13 -49.64 -11.43
N ASP A 178 19.93 -50.53 -10.84
CA ASP A 178 20.71 -50.26 -9.64
C ASP A 178 21.91 -49.36 -9.93
N ILE A 179 22.20 -48.49 -8.97
CA ILE A 179 23.28 -47.51 -9.03
C ILE A 179 24.32 -47.75 -7.94
N LEU A 180 25.52 -47.24 -8.18
CA LEU A 180 26.59 -47.17 -7.20
C LEU A 180 26.61 -45.78 -6.55
N GLN A 181 26.47 -45.75 -5.23
CA GLN A 181 26.62 -44.54 -4.42
C GLN A 181 28.12 -44.17 -4.25
N PRO A 182 28.47 -42.98 -3.72
CA PRO A 182 29.86 -42.62 -3.47
C PRO A 182 30.61 -43.65 -2.61
N GLY A 183 31.77 -44.11 -3.08
CA GLY A 183 32.52 -45.22 -2.48
C GLY A 183 33.61 -45.78 -3.39
N THR A 184 34.30 -46.82 -2.93
CA THR A 184 35.30 -47.58 -3.69
C THR A 184 34.81 -49.02 -3.86
N TYR A 185 34.63 -49.47 -5.09
CA TYR A 185 34.08 -50.79 -5.41
C TYR A 185 35.06 -51.62 -6.23
N ARG A 186 35.26 -52.87 -5.82
CA ARG A 186 36.11 -53.86 -6.51
C ARG A 186 35.24 -54.64 -7.50
N ILE A 187 34.92 -53.98 -8.61
CA ILE A 187 34.04 -54.50 -9.65
C ILE A 187 34.87 -55.10 -10.79
N ASN A 188 34.41 -56.21 -11.37
CA ASN A 188 34.98 -56.74 -12.61
C ASN A 188 34.60 -55.82 -13.78
N THR A 189 35.49 -54.90 -14.16
CA THR A 189 35.22 -53.86 -15.17
C THR A 189 34.96 -54.41 -16.58
N ASN A 190 35.33 -55.67 -16.85
CA ASN A 190 35.02 -56.33 -18.11
C ASN A 190 33.58 -56.85 -18.14
N LEU A 191 33.06 -57.32 -17.00
CA LEU A 191 31.68 -57.79 -16.85
C LEU A 191 30.70 -56.62 -16.65
N PHE A 192 31.12 -55.60 -15.91
CA PHE A 192 30.31 -54.41 -15.58
C PHE A 192 31.06 -53.13 -15.95
N ARG A 193 30.61 -52.46 -17.01
CA ARG A 193 31.04 -51.11 -17.35
C ARG A 193 30.34 -50.12 -16.42
N VAL A 194 31.11 -49.31 -15.70
CA VAL A 194 30.57 -48.24 -14.83
C VAL A 194 30.82 -46.88 -15.48
N GLU A 195 29.77 -46.09 -15.61
CA GLU A 195 29.82 -44.71 -16.09
C GLU A 195 29.47 -43.77 -14.93
N ILE A 196 30.29 -42.74 -14.70
CA ILE A 196 30.15 -41.86 -13.54
C ILE A 196 29.48 -40.57 -13.98
N HIS A 197 28.31 -40.28 -13.40
CA HIS A 197 27.52 -39.08 -13.64
C HIS A 197 27.50 -38.19 -12.39
N GLU A 198 27.14 -36.92 -12.54
CA GLU A 198 26.89 -36.04 -11.40
C GLU A 198 25.60 -36.45 -10.66
N ALA A 199 25.59 -36.33 -9.33
CA ALA A 199 24.38 -36.52 -8.55
C ALA A 199 23.40 -35.37 -8.79
N THR A 200 22.09 -35.64 -8.67
CA THR A 200 21.07 -34.61 -8.89
C THR A 200 21.04 -33.67 -7.69
N VAL A 201 21.45 -32.41 -7.90
CA VAL A 201 21.40 -31.35 -6.89
C VAL A 201 20.23 -30.41 -7.20
N VAL A 202 19.30 -30.31 -6.24
CA VAL A 202 18.18 -29.36 -6.28
C VAL A 202 18.50 -28.16 -5.38
N PRO A 203 18.69 -26.94 -5.93
CA PRO A 203 19.00 -25.74 -5.13
C PRO A 203 17.90 -25.34 -4.14
N ALA A 204 18.27 -24.60 -3.08
CA ALA A 204 17.39 -24.17 -1.98
C ALA A 204 16.11 -23.40 -2.40
N SER A 205 16.14 -22.73 -3.56
CA SER A 205 15.01 -21.96 -4.12
C SER A 205 14.27 -22.68 -5.25
N LYS A 206 14.58 -23.95 -5.52
CA LYS A 206 14.06 -24.73 -6.63
C LYS A 206 13.45 -26.06 -6.19
N ILE A 207 12.72 -26.69 -7.09
CA ILE A 207 12.24 -28.08 -7.05
C ILE A 207 12.86 -28.86 -8.20
N GLY A 208 13.04 -30.17 -8.04
CA GLY A 208 13.35 -31.07 -9.15
C GLY A 208 12.07 -31.69 -9.70
N LEU A 209 11.66 -31.28 -10.91
CA LEU A 209 10.58 -31.94 -11.65
C LEU A 209 11.11 -33.26 -12.23
N VAL A 210 10.51 -34.38 -11.84
CA VAL A 210 10.98 -35.72 -12.25
C VAL A 210 10.19 -36.20 -13.47
N THR A 211 10.88 -36.83 -14.42
CA THR A 211 10.31 -37.52 -15.57
C THR A 211 10.90 -38.92 -15.66
N ALA A 212 10.08 -39.96 -15.52
CA ALA A 212 10.51 -41.35 -15.60
C ALA A 212 10.58 -41.83 -17.07
N LEU A 213 11.67 -42.49 -17.44
CA LEU A 213 11.94 -42.97 -18.80
C LEU A 213 11.45 -44.41 -19.01
N ASP A 214 11.48 -45.23 -17.96
CA ASP A 214 10.86 -46.56 -17.90
C ASP A 214 9.74 -46.56 -16.84
N GLY A 215 8.82 -47.52 -16.94
CA GLY A 215 7.60 -47.59 -16.13
C GLY A 215 6.45 -48.26 -16.89
N ALA A 216 5.33 -48.47 -16.19
CA ALA A 216 4.05 -48.72 -16.83
C ALA A 216 3.71 -47.58 -17.81
N ALA A 217 2.88 -47.85 -18.83
CA ALA A 217 2.44 -46.79 -19.73
C ALA A 217 1.56 -45.77 -18.97
N LEU A 218 1.75 -44.48 -19.27
CA LEU A 218 0.84 -43.43 -18.81
C LEU A 218 -0.48 -43.55 -19.61
N PRO A 219 -1.66 -43.49 -18.96
CA PRO A 219 -2.95 -43.46 -19.67
C PRO A 219 -3.05 -42.22 -20.57
N GLU A 220 -3.63 -42.36 -21.76
CA GLU A 220 -3.76 -41.25 -22.73
C GLU A 220 -4.59 -40.05 -22.22
N SER A 221 -5.40 -40.26 -21.17
CA SER A 221 -6.20 -39.24 -20.47
C SER A 221 -5.47 -38.51 -19.33
N GLU A 222 -4.21 -38.87 -19.04
CA GLU A 222 -3.38 -38.31 -17.99
C GLU A 222 -2.08 -37.74 -18.60
N TYR A 223 -1.76 -36.48 -18.31
CA TYR A 223 -0.50 -35.86 -18.74
C TYR A 223 0.65 -36.08 -17.74
N ILE A 224 0.32 -36.49 -16.51
CA ILE A 224 1.24 -36.60 -15.38
C ILE A 224 0.93 -37.91 -14.65
N ALA A 225 1.98 -38.70 -14.42
CA ALA A 225 1.94 -39.95 -13.69
C ALA A 225 1.56 -39.76 -12.22
N LYS A 226 0.84 -40.73 -11.67
CA LYS A 226 0.39 -40.72 -10.28
C LYS A 226 1.57 -40.81 -9.31
N ALA A 227 1.42 -40.16 -8.16
CA ALA A 227 2.35 -40.28 -7.04
C ALA A 227 2.45 -41.74 -6.57
N VAL A 228 3.65 -42.20 -6.23
CA VAL A 228 3.94 -43.56 -5.79
C VAL A 228 4.74 -43.50 -4.49
N ALA A 229 4.39 -44.31 -3.50
CA ALA A 229 5.06 -44.30 -2.20
C ALA A 229 6.19 -45.33 -2.10
N GLY A 230 7.19 -45.05 -1.24
CA GLY A 230 8.18 -46.04 -0.79
C GLY A 230 9.45 -46.18 -1.61
N HIS A 231 9.65 -45.35 -2.64
CA HIS A 231 10.84 -45.38 -3.52
C HIS A 231 11.93 -44.34 -3.17
N ASP A 232 11.91 -43.84 -1.93
CA ASP A 232 12.95 -42.98 -1.31
C ASP A 232 13.42 -41.81 -2.20
N ASP A 233 12.48 -40.93 -2.55
CA ASP A 233 12.70 -39.76 -3.42
C ASP A 233 13.43 -40.12 -4.75
N TYR A 234 12.98 -41.24 -5.35
CA TYR A 234 13.44 -41.79 -6.63
C TYR A 234 14.85 -42.37 -6.63
N GLN A 235 15.48 -42.50 -5.45
CA GLN A 235 16.78 -43.16 -5.31
C GLN A 235 16.66 -44.69 -5.41
N ASP A 236 15.50 -45.27 -5.07
CA ASP A 236 15.21 -46.69 -5.28
C ASP A 236 14.28 -46.90 -6.48
N ALA A 237 14.89 -46.92 -7.67
CA ALA A 237 14.21 -47.12 -8.95
C ALA A 237 13.49 -48.48 -9.04
N GLN A 238 14.00 -49.53 -8.38
CA GLN A 238 13.36 -50.85 -8.38
C GLN A 238 12.05 -50.81 -7.59
N LYS A 239 12.03 -50.19 -6.40
CA LYS A 239 10.78 -50.01 -5.62
C LYS A 239 9.76 -49.17 -6.38
N PHE A 240 10.19 -48.11 -7.08
CA PHE A 240 9.30 -47.31 -7.94
C PHE A 240 8.61 -48.19 -9.00
N LEU A 241 9.35 -49.04 -9.71
CA LEU A 241 8.77 -49.95 -10.71
C LEU A 241 7.85 -51.02 -10.09
N VAL A 242 8.22 -51.59 -8.94
CA VAL A 242 7.42 -52.62 -8.25
C VAL A 242 6.11 -52.05 -7.71
N ALA A 243 6.11 -50.80 -7.25
CA ALA A 243 4.94 -50.10 -6.76
C ALA A 243 4.03 -49.52 -7.88
N GLY A 244 4.29 -49.87 -9.15
CA GLY A 244 3.45 -49.50 -10.28
C GLY A 244 3.81 -48.18 -10.97
N GLY A 245 5.01 -47.65 -10.74
CA GLY A 245 5.51 -46.41 -11.34
C GLY A 245 5.33 -46.34 -12.86
N GLN A 246 4.74 -45.23 -13.32
CA GLN A 246 4.43 -44.97 -14.72
C GLN A 246 5.54 -44.14 -15.37
N ARG A 247 5.81 -44.36 -16.66
CA ARG A 247 6.73 -43.53 -17.46
C ARG A 247 6.09 -42.17 -17.78
N GLY A 248 6.91 -41.14 -18.00
CA GLY A 248 6.45 -39.76 -18.27
C GLY A 248 6.69 -38.80 -17.09
N PRO A 249 6.17 -37.56 -17.18
CA PRO A 249 6.27 -36.57 -16.11
C PRO A 249 5.61 -37.09 -14.83
N GLN A 250 6.28 -37.00 -13.68
CA GLN A 250 5.76 -37.46 -12.40
C GLN A 250 5.02 -36.33 -11.68
N LEU A 251 4.06 -36.69 -10.81
CA LEU A 251 3.36 -35.73 -9.94
C LEU A 251 4.27 -35.21 -8.82
N ASP A 252 4.97 -36.11 -8.14
CA ASP A 252 5.85 -35.75 -7.03
C ASP A 252 7.11 -35.00 -7.51
N VAL A 253 7.69 -34.21 -6.61
CA VAL A 253 8.84 -33.35 -6.90
C VAL A 253 9.94 -33.56 -5.86
N LEU A 254 11.19 -33.49 -6.31
CA LEU A 254 12.33 -33.46 -5.42
C LEU A 254 12.40 -32.09 -4.72
N ARG A 255 12.52 -32.12 -3.40
CA ARG A 255 12.75 -30.93 -2.57
C ARG A 255 14.22 -30.50 -2.70
N PRO A 256 14.63 -29.33 -2.19
CA PRO A 256 16.04 -28.97 -2.14
C PRO A 256 16.90 -30.02 -1.42
N GLY A 257 17.98 -30.46 -2.06
CA GLY A 257 18.80 -31.57 -1.59
C GLY A 257 19.75 -32.13 -2.65
N THR A 258 20.48 -33.19 -2.28
CA THR A 258 21.32 -33.96 -3.20
C THR A 258 20.82 -35.39 -3.23
N TYR A 259 20.42 -35.86 -4.42
CA TYR A 259 19.82 -37.16 -4.63
C TYR A 259 20.66 -38.01 -5.59
N TYR A 260 20.91 -39.25 -5.21
CA TYR A 260 21.54 -40.23 -6.08
C TYR A 260 20.44 -40.97 -6.84
N VAL A 261 19.95 -40.37 -7.92
CA VAL A 261 18.97 -40.97 -8.84
C VAL A 261 19.69 -41.54 -10.06
N ASN A 262 19.15 -42.60 -10.66
CA ASN A 262 19.69 -43.17 -11.90
C ASN A 262 19.28 -42.28 -13.11
N PRO A 263 20.20 -41.59 -13.80
CA PRO A 263 19.88 -40.70 -14.91
C PRO A 263 19.34 -41.43 -16.15
N LEU A 264 19.54 -42.74 -16.27
CA LEU A 264 18.91 -43.55 -17.33
C LEU A 264 17.46 -43.94 -17.00
N MET A 265 17.06 -43.82 -15.72
CA MET A 265 15.69 -44.09 -15.26
C MET A 265 14.87 -42.79 -15.13
N PHE A 266 15.47 -41.76 -14.54
CA PHE A 266 14.81 -40.52 -14.16
C PHE A 266 15.57 -39.30 -14.68
N LYS A 267 14.90 -38.49 -15.50
CA LYS A 267 15.36 -37.15 -15.85
C LYS A 267 14.81 -36.16 -14.83
N VAL A 268 15.67 -35.37 -14.21
CA VAL A 268 15.26 -34.31 -13.27
C VAL A 268 15.58 -32.94 -13.86
N GLU A 269 14.59 -32.04 -13.85
CA GLU A 269 14.69 -30.68 -14.38
C GLU A 269 14.38 -29.66 -13.26
N PRO A 270 15.28 -28.70 -12.98
CA PRO A 270 15.09 -27.76 -11.88
C PRO A 270 14.14 -26.61 -12.25
N ASP A 271 13.01 -26.49 -11.54
CA ASP A 271 12.02 -25.40 -11.66
C ASP A 271 12.00 -24.55 -10.37
N ASP A 272 11.52 -23.32 -10.44
CA ASP A 272 11.48 -22.40 -9.30
C ASP A 272 10.34 -22.71 -8.34
N VAL A 273 10.57 -22.57 -7.03
CA VAL A 273 9.53 -22.73 -6.00
C VAL A 273 8.43 -21.69 -6.17
N ALA A 274 7.17 -22.08 -5.96
CA ALA A 274 6.07 -21.10 -5.90
C ALA A 274 6.16 -20.33 -4.56
N VAL A 275 6.36 -19.02 -4.65
CA VAL A 275 6.45 -18.12 -3.48
C VAL A 275 5.20 -17.24 -3.46
N VAL A 276 4.53 -17.19 -2.31
CA VAL A 276 3.40 -16.30 -2.05
C VAL A 276 3.81 -15.33 -0.96
N GLU A 277 3.80 -14.03 -1.25
CA GLU A 277 4.27 -13.02 -0.29
C GLU A 277 3.19 -12.66 0.74
N ARG A 278 3.59 -11.89 1.76
CA ARG A 278 2.62 -11.40 2.76
C ARG A 278 1.69 -10.38 2.11
N GLY A 279 0.39 -10.56 2.28
CA GLY A 279 -0.63 -9.76 1.59
C GLY A 279 -1.12 -10.38 0.29
N GLN A 280 -0.58 -11.54 -0.11
CA GLN A 280 -1.00 -12.29 -1.29
C GLN A 280 -1.60 -13.65 -0.91
N VAL A 281 -2.39 -14.21 -1.82
CA VAL A 281 -2.81 -15.61 -1.83
C VAL A 281 -2.59 -16.21 -3.22
N ALA A 282 -2.29 -17.50 -3.32
CA ALA A 282 -2.28 -18.21 -4.58
C ALA A 282 -3.56 -19.04 -4.76
N VAL A 283 -4.33 -18.69 -5.80
CA VAL A 283 -5.39 -19.53 -6.34
C VAL A 283 -4.73 -20.62 -7.18
N VAL A 284 -4.90 -21.89 -6.82
CA VAL A 284 -4.25 -23.00 -7.52
C VAL A 284 -5.20 -23.58 -8.56
N ILE A 285 -4.72 -23.80 -9.79
CA ILE A 285 -5.46 -24.53 -10.83
C ILE A 285 -4.85 -25.93 -10.94
N SER A 286 -5.64 -26.97 -10.70
CA SER A 286 -5.19 -28.36 -10.81
C SER A 286 -5.49 -28.93 -12.21
N ASN A 287 -4.43 -29.35 -12.90
CA ASN A 287 -4.49 -30.15 -14.13
C ASN A 287 -4.60 -31.66 -13.85
N VAL A 288 -4.48 -32.07 -12.59
CA VAL A 288 -4.49 -33.46 -12.13
C VAL A 288 -5.66 -33.72 -11.19
N GLY A 289 -5.94 -35.00 -10.92
CA GLY A 289 -7.09 -35.44 -10.14
C GLY A 289 -8.22 -35.99 -11.00
N GLU A 290 -9.36 -36.24 -10.37
CA GLU A 290 -10.57 -36.73 -11.03
C GLU A 290 -11.23 -35.64 -11.89
N GLU A 291 -11.92 -36.03 -12.96
CA GLU A 291 -12.79 -35.08 -13.65
C GLU A 291 -14.03 -34.79 -12.79
N PRO A 292 -14.49 -33.53 -12.71
CA PRO A 292 -15.73 -33.21 -12.02
C PRO A 292 -16.90 -34.04 -12.53
N THR A 293 -17.64 -34.70 -11.63
CA THR A 293 -18.79 -35.54 -11.99
C THR A 293 -19.86 -34.72 -12.72
N GLU A 294 -20.60 -35.31 -13.66
CA GLU A 294 -21.69 -34.61 -14.38
C GLU A 294 -22.73 -33.96 -13.46
N GLU A 295 -22.98 -34.51 -12.26
CA GLU A 295 -23.83 -33.87 -11.26
C GLU A 295 -23.17 -32.62 -10.64
N MET A 296 -21.85 -32.65 -10.40
CA MET A 296 -21.10 -31.48 -9.95
C MET A 296 -21.01 -30.43 -11.06
N LYS A 297 -20.74 -30.84 -12.32
CA LYS A 297 -20.87 -29.96 -13.50
C LYS A 297 -22.26 -29.35 -13.60
N ARG A 298 -23.33 -30.13 -13.37
CA ARG A 298 -24.72 -29.62 -13.35
C ARG A 298 -24.97 -28.67 -12.19
N ARG A 299 -24.49 -28.91 -10.97
CA ARG A 299 -24.60 -27.93 -9.88
C ARG A 299 -23.84 -26.63 -10.19
N LEU A 300 -22.78 -26.73 -11.00
CA LEU A 300 -22.01 -25.60 -11.57
C LEU A 300 -22.57 -25.01 -12.89
N THR A 301 -23.64 -25.57 -13.50
CA THR A 301 -24.17 -25.13 -14.81
C THR A 301 -25.70 -25.07 -14.94
N ALA A 302 -26.46 -25.65 -14.01
CA ALA A 302 -27.93 -25.68 -14.00
C ALA A 302 -28.57 -24.32 -13.62
N SER A 303 -27.76 -23.25 -13.60
CA SER A 303 -28.20 -21.86 -13.75
C SER A 303 -28.61 -21.55 -15.20
N GLN A 304 -29.13 -22.53 -15.95
CA GLN A 304 -29.52 -22.41 -17.35
C GLN A 304 -30.87 -23.09 -17.56
N THR A 305 -31.85 -22.30 -18.01
CA THR A 305 -33.21 -22.68 -18.40
C THR A 305 -34.16 -23.20 -17.29
N GLY A 306 -34.79 -22.25 -16.57
CA GLY A 306 -36.14 -21.93 -17.06
C GLY A 306 -37.35 -21.88 -16.12
N GLU A 307 -37.23 -21.84 -14.79
CA GLU A 307 -38.31 -21.32 -13.92
C GLU A 307 -37.76 -20.26 -12.95
N VAL A 308 -38.56 -19.23 -12.66
CA VAL A 308 -38.03 -17.86 -12.53
C VAL A 308 -38.01 -17.32 -11.09
N ALA A 309 -36.80 -17.12 -10.57
CA ALA A 309 -36.44 -16.11 -9.57
C ALA A 309 -35.02 -15.57 -9.91
N ASP A 310 -34.71 -14.33 -9.53
CA ASP A 310 -33.50 -13.60 -9.94
C ASP A 310 -32.16 -14.32 -9.64
N ALA A 311 -31.02 -14.12 -10.33
CA ALA A 311 -30.70 -13.71 -11.71
C ALA A 311 -29.15 -13.60 -11.92
N ASP A 312 -28.35 -13.46 -10.85
CA ASP A 312 -26.95 -12.99 -10.93
C ASP A 312 -25.83 -14.05 -10.77
N GLU A 313 -26.17 -15.27 -10.33
CA GLU A 313 -25.20 -16.32 -9.94
C GLU A 313 -25.00 -17.43 -11.01
N ALA A 314 -25.13 -17.11 -12.30
CA ALA A 314 -24.76 -18.02 -13.40
C ALA A 314 -23.23 -18.14 -13.61
N ARG A 315 -22.48 -18.12 -12.50
CA ARG A 315 -21.02 -18.13 -12.35
C ARG A 315 -20.75 -19.09 -11.17
N GLU A 316 -19.73 -19.93 -11.14
CA GLU A 316 -18.42 -19.78 -11.74
C GLU A 316 -17.94 -20.98 -12.58
N ARG A 317 -17.01 -20.74 -13.52
CA ARG A 317 -16.39 -21.82 -14.30
C ARG A 317 -15.40 -22.60 -13.46
N TYR A 318 -15.88 -23.69 -12.85
CA TYR A 318 -15.09 -24.77 -12.25
C TYR A 318 -14.16 -24.33 -11.10
N VAL A 319 -14.71 -23.65 -10.10
CA VAL A 319 -14.16 -23.79 -8.74
C VAL A 319 -14.58 -25.18 -8.23
N VAL A 320 -13.61 -25.97 -7.76
CA VAL A 320 -13.79 -27.38 -7.40
C VAL A 320 -13.12 -27.70 -6.06
N PRO A 321 -13.63 -28.70 -5.31
CA PRO A 321 -12.95 -29.21 -4.13
C PRO A 321 -11.61 -29.85 -4.47
N LYS A 322 -10.76 -29.97 -3.44
CA LYS A 322 -9.46 -30.62 -3.54
C LYS A 322 -9.54 -32.04 -4.10
N GLY A 323 -8.72 -32.34 -5.10
CA GLY A 323 -8.63 -33.65 -5.74
C GLY A 323 -9.33 -33.75 -7.10
N TYR A 324 -10.07 -32.71 -7.50
CA TYR A 324 -10.64 -32.58 -8.84
C TYR A 324 -9.79 -31.67 -9.74
N ARG A 325 -9.83 -31.93 -11.05
CA ARG A 325 -9.28 -31.03 -12.08
C ARG A 325 -10.12 -29.74 -12.15
N GLY A 326 -9.47 -28.59 -12.09
CA GLY A 326 -10.13 -27.27 -12.06
C GLY A 326 -9.47 -26.28 -11.11
N ILE A 327 -10.08 -25.11 -10.96
CA ILE A 327 -9.64 -24.06 -10.02
C ILE A 327 -9.97 -24.54 -8.61
N GLN A 328 -9.00 -24.63 -7.72
CA GLN A 328 -9.23 -25.14 -6.36
C GLN A 328 -9.94 -24.09 -5.51
N GLU A 329 -10.92 -24.51 -4.72
CA GLU A 329 -11.60 -23.68 -3.71
C GLU A 329 -10.65 -23.25 -2.57
N GLU A 330 -9.75 -24.14 -2.15
CA GLU A 330 -8.73 -23.83 -1.15
C GLU A 330 -7.60 -22.94 -1.75
N VAL A 331 -7.44 -21.72 -1.24
CA VAL A 331 -6.30 -20.86 -1.56
C VAL A 331 -5.07 -21.17 -0.71
N ALA A 332 -3.89 -21.08 -1.32
CA ALA A 332 -2.61 -21.15 -0.62
C ALA A 332 -2.23 -19.76 -0.07
N GLY A 333 -2.08 -19.64 1.25
CA GLY A 333 -1.67 -18.40 1.92
C GLY A 333 -0.18 -18.05 1.72
N PRO A 334 0.33 -17.01 2.40
CA PRO A 334 1.74 -16.61 2.31
C PRO A 334 2.70 -17.74 2.72
N GLY A 335 3.68 -18.06 1.87
CA GLY A 335 4.58 -19.19 2.10
C GLY A 335 5.42 -19.58 0.88
N ARG A 336 6.20 -20.67 1.03
CA ARG A 336 6.95 -21.31 -0.05
C ARG A 336 6.37 -22.69 -0.29
N TYR A 337 5.95 -22.96 -1.52
CA TYR A 337 5.27 -24.18 -1.90
C TYR A 337 6.08 -24.96 -2.94
N TYR A 338 6.56 -26.13 -2.53
CA TYR A 338 7.23 -27.10 -3.40
C TYR A 338 6.18 -27.87 -4.23
N LEU A 339 5.46 -27.15 -5.10
CA LEU A 339 4.40 -27.68 -5.95
C LEU A 339 4.90 -27.92 -7.38
N ASN A 340 4.41 -28.98 -8.02
CA ASN A 340 4.72 -29.28 -9.42
C ASN A 340 3.94 -28.33 -10.34
N LYS A 341 4.59 -27.35 -10.97
CA LYS A 341 3.91 -26.38 -11.85
C LYS A 341 3.25 -26.97 -13.09
N ARG A 342 3.61 -28.20 -13.50
CA ARG A 342 2.91 -28.92 -14.58
C ARG A 342 1.54 -29.40 -14.12
N ALA A 343 1.43 -29.82 -12.86
CA ALA A 343 0.21 -30.35 -12.24
C ALA A 343 -0.66 -29.26 -11.62
N PHE A 344 -0.04 -28.24 -11.02
CA PHE A 344 -0.70 -27.20 -10.23
C PHE A 344 -0.18 -25.82 -10.67
N ILE A 345 -1.03 -24.98 -11.25
CA ILE A 345 -0.66 -23.63 -11.70
C ILE A 345 -1.09 -22.63 -10.63
N PRO A 346 -0.17 -22.00 -9.88
CA PRO A 346 -0.51 -20.98 -8.89
C PRO A 346 -0.69 -19.61 -9.53
N TYR A 347 -1.89 -19.04 -9.43
CA TYR A 347 -2.19 -17.65 -9.74
C TYR A 347 -2.10 -16.81 -8.47
N ILE A 348 -1.11 -15.95 -8.38
CA ILE A 348 -0.91 -15.05 -7.22
C ILE A 348 -1.85 -13.86 -7.35
N ILE A 349 -2.65 -13.62 -6.30
CA ILE A 349 -3.66 -12.58 -6.19
C ILE A 349 -3.33 -11.72 -4.97
N ASP A 350 -3.22 -10.40 -5.17
CA ASP A 350 -3.05 -9.44 -4.08
C ASP A 350 -4.37 -9.28 -3.30
N THR A 351 -4.29 -9.42 -1.98
CA THR A 351 -5.41 -9.28 -1.03
C THR A 351 -5.34 -8.00 -0.21
N THR A 352 -4.24 -7.24 -0.36
CA THR A 352 -4.12 -5.87 0.10
C THR A 352 -5.04 -4.94 -0.68
N ASN A 353 -5.26 -3.72 -0.16
CA ASN A 353 -5.97 -2.69 -0.89
C ASN A 353 -5.17 -2.29 -2.16
N ILE A 354 -5.81 -2.41 -3.31
CA ILE A 354 -5.30 -1.99 -4.62
C ILE A 354 -5.97 -0.66 -4.96
N THR A 355 -5.15 0.36 -5.19
CA THR A 355 -5.62 1.69 -5.60
C THR A 355 -5.48 1.82 -7.12
N ILE A 356 -6.56 2.22 -7.79
CA ILE A 356 -6.61 2.44 -9.23
C ILE A 356 -6.96 3.91 -9.46
N ASP A 357 -6.14 4.60 -10.26
CA ASP A 357 -6.17 6.04 -10.38
C ASP A 357 -6.45 6.49 -11.84
N TRP A 358 -7.34 7.47 -11.97
CA TRP A 358 -7.67 8.20 -13.19
C TRP A 358 -7.28 9.67 -12.98
N ASP A 359 -6.06 10.05 -13.36
CA ASP A 359 -5.60 11.44 -13.27
C ASP A 359 -4.64 11.81 -14.42
N ASN A 360 -4.18 13.07 -14.44
CA ASN A 360 -3.33 13.62 -15.52
C ASN A 360 -1.82 13.37 -15.30
N SER A 361 -1.43 12.54 -14.33
CA SER A 361 -0.02 12.24 -14.10
C SER A 361 0.53 11.24 -15.12
N ALA A 362 1.83 11.32 -15.40
CA ALA A 362 2.48 10.41 -16.34
C ALA A 362 2.66 8.98 -15.79
N GLU A 363 2.35 8.74 -14.52
CA GLU A 363 2.47 7.45 -13.84
C GLU A 363 1.12 6.71 -13.75
N THR A 364 -0.01 7.40 -13.94
CA THR A 364 -1.33 6.77 -13.91
C THR A 364 -1.66 6.03 -15.19
N ARG A 365 -2.38 4.91 -15.01
CA ARG A 365 -2.78 3.98 -16.08
C ARG A 365 -3.94 4.49 -16.94
N PHE A 366 -4.72 5.45 -16.43
CA PHE A 366 -5.91 5.98 -17.10
C PHE A 366 -5.96 7.51 -17.04
N ASP A 367 -6.36 8.13 -18.14
CA ASP A 367 -6.67 9.56 -18.21
C ASP A 367 -7.88 9.93 -17.31
N PRO A 368 -8.04 11.21 -16.93
CA PRO A 368 -9.25 11.69 -16.26
C PRO A 368 -10.52 11.44 -17.07
N LEU A 369 -11.63 11.19 -16.38
CA LEU A 369 -12.91 10.92 -17.01
C LEU A 369 -13.50 12.20 -17.60
N LYS A 370 -13.61 12.25 -18.93
CA LYS A 370 -14.18 13.38 -19.68
C LYS A 370 -15.68 13.19 -19.85
N VAL A 371 -16.46 13.88 -19.04
CA VAL A 371 -17.91 13.73 -18.97
C VAL A 371 -18.62 15.03 -19.36
N ILE A 372 -19.87 14.95 -19.80
CA ILE A 372 -20.69 16.11 -20.15
C ILE A 372 -21.81 16.22 -19.10
N SER A 373 -22.00 17.43 -18.59
CA SER A 373 -23.04 17.78 -17.62
C SER A 373 -24.43 17.90 -18.25
N LYS A 374 -25.48 17.89 -17.42
CA LYS A 374 -26.87 18.13 -17.86
C LYS A 374 -27.06 19.45 -18.62
N ASP A 375 -26.28 20.47 -18.27
CA ASP A 375 -26.25 21.80 -18.88
C ASP A 375 -25.29 21.91 -20.08
N GLY A 376 -24.70 20.79 -20.52
CA GLY A 376 -23.93 20.69 -21.77
C GLY A 376 -22.45 21.07 -21.67
N PHE A 377 -21.96 21.39 -20.48
CA PHE A 377 -20.55 21.73 -20.26
C PHE A 377 -19.69 20.46 -20.09
N PRO A 378 -18.50 20.40 -20.70
CA PRO A 378 -17.53 19.34 -20.45
C PRO A 378 -16.89 19.51 -19.06
N ILE A 379 -16.65 18.41 -18.38
CA ILE A 379 -16.02 18.33 -17.06
C ILE A 379 -14.97 17.22 -17.12
N ASP A 380 -13.74 17.51 -16.69
CA ASP A 380 -12.75 16.46 -16.43
C ASP A 380 -12.81 16.07 -14.94
N VAL A 381 -13.03 14.80 -14.63
CA VAL A 381 -13.11 14.29 -13.26
C VAL A 381 -11.97 13.30 -13.01
N SER A 382 -11.10 13.62 -12.05
CA SER A 382 -10.08 12.70 -11.55
C SER A 382 -10.64 11.85 -10.41
N VAL A 383 -10.47 10.54 -10.50
CA VAL A 383 -11.06 9.56 -9.59
C VAL A 383 -9.98 8.59 -9.10
N LYS A 384 -10.07 8.17 -7.84
CA LYS A 384 -9.28 7.07 -7.29
C LYS A 384 -10.23 6.02 -6.71
N VAL A 385 -10.05 4.76 -7.08
CA VAL A 385 -10.89 3.64 -6.64
C VAL A 385 -10.03 2.66 -5.87
N VAL A 386 -10.41 2.39 -4.62
CA VAL A 386 -9.72 1.41 -3.77
C VAL A 386 -10.55 0.13 -3.74
N VAL A 387 -9.98 -0.96 -4.23
CA VAL A 387 -10.59 -2.30 -4.21
C VAL A 387 -9.73 -3.26 -3.41
N ARG A 388 -10.31 -4.35 -2.91
CA ARG A 388 -9.57 -5.49 -2.38
C ARG A 388 -10.24 -6.79 -2.76
N VAL A 389 -9.47 -7.86 -2.87
CA VAL A 389 -9.99 -9.22 -3.07
C VAL A 389 -9.82 -9.96 -1.75
N ARG A 390 -10.91 -10.52 -1.20
CA ARG A 390 -10.80 -11.32 0.02
C ARG A 390 -10.25 -12.71 -0.32
N PRO A 391 -9.43 -13.34 0.57
CA PRO A 391 -8.86 -14.67 0.33
C PRO A 391 -9.86 -15.75 -0.07
N ASP A 392 -11.02 -15.79 0.61
CA ASP A 392 -12.13 -16.72 0.36
C ASP A 392 -12.79 -16.50 -1.01
N GLN A 393 -12.70 -15.29 -1.55
CA GLN A 393 -13.35 -14.87 -2.79
C GLN A 393 -12.43 -14.95 -4.02
N ALA A 394 -11.11 -15.09 -3.82
CA ALA A 394 -10.13 -15.08 -4.90
C ALA A 394 -10.34 -16.18 -5.97
N PRO A 395 -10.68 -17.45 -5.63
CA PRO A 395 -10.93 -18.49 -6.64
C PRO A 395 -12.08 -18.14 -7.59
N TYR A 396 -13.16 -17.59 -7.04
CA TYR A 396 -14.36 -17.23 -7.77
C TYR A 396 -14.14 -16.00 -8.67
N MET A 397 -13.33 -15.04 -8.23
CA MET A 397 -12.86 -13.92 -9.06
C MET A 397 -12.01 -14.43 -10.23
N VAL A 398 -11.04 -15.33 -10.00
CA VAL A 398 -10.20 -15.93 -11.04
C VAL A 398 -11.03 -16.76 -12.03
N ALA A 399 -11.99 -17.56 -11.57
CA ALA A 399 -12.88 -18.35 -12.41
C ALA A 399 -13.78 -17.51 -13.34
N LYS A 400 -13.96 -16.22 -13.02
CA LYS A 400 -14.87 -15.29 -13.69
C LYS A 400 -14.15 -14.28 -14.60
N VAL A 401 -12.96 -13.83 -14.20
CA VAL A 401 -12.21 -12.74 -14.87
C VAL A 401 -10.78 -13.15 -15.26
N GLY A 402 -10.26 -14.23 -14.70
CA GLY A 402 -8.90 -14.75 -14.91
C GLY A 402 -7.84 -14.03 -14.07
N SER A 403 -7.81 -12.70 -14.10
CA SER A 403 -6.78 -11.91 -13.40
C SER A 403 -7.30 -10.56 -12.90
N ILE A 404 -6.60 -9.98 -11.92
CA ILE A 404 -6.81 -8.59 -11.46
C ILE A 404 -6.63 -7.61 -12.62
N GLU A 405 -5.67 -7.85 -13.51
CA GLU A 405 -5.41 -7.00 -14.69
C GLU A 405 -6.64 -6.92 -15.62
N ASN A 406 -7.24 -8.08 -15.93
CA ASN A 406 -8.47 -8.16 -16.73
C ASN A 406 -9.65 -7.49 -16.02
N LEU A 407 -9.74 -7.63 -14.69
CA LEU A 407 -10.75 -6.97 -13.87
C LEU A 407 -10.63 -5.44 -13.95
N ILE A 408 -9.42 -4.90 -13.83
CA ILE A 408 -9.16 -3.46 -13.93
C ILE A 408 -9.55 -2.94 -15.33
N LEU A 409 -9.07 -3.59 -16.39
CA LEU A 409 -9.24 -3.13 -17.78
C LEU A 409 -10.65 -3.33 -18.34
N HIS A 410 -11.30 -4.47 -18.06
CA HIS A 410 -12.55 -4.86 -18.71
C HIS A 410 -13.80 -4.77 -17.83
N VAL A 411 -13.64 -4.59 -16.51
CA VAL A 411 -14.77 -4.47 -15.58
C VAL A 411 -14.77 -3.13 -14.85
N ILE A 412 -13.72 -2.83 -14.08
CA ILE A 412 -13.67 -1.62 -13.25
C ILE A 412 -13.66 -0.37 -14.13
N HIS A 413 -12.77 -0.28 -15.12
CA HIS A 413 -12.66 0.92 -15.95
C HIS A 413 -13.95 1.26 -16.72
N PRO A 414 -14.59 0.33 -17.48
CA PRO A 414 -15.88 0.62 -18.14
C PRO A 414 -17.02 0.94 -17.16
N MET A 415 -17.04 0.29 -15.97
CA MET A 415 -18.06 0.54 -14.95
C MET A 415 -17.93 1.95 -14.35
N ILE A 416 -16.70 2.38 -14.04
CA ILE A 416 -16.41 3.70 -13.47
C ILE A 416 -16.68 4.81 -14.50
N ASP A 417 -16.22 4.67 -15.74
CA ASP A 417 -16.56 5.63 -16.83
C ASP A 417 -18.08 5.74 -16.99
N SER A 418 -18.79 4.61 -17.07
CA SER A 418 -20.25 4.59 -17.18
C SER A 418 -20.93 5.24 -15.96
N SER A 419 -20.47 4.98 -14.73
CA SER A 419 -21.03 5.58 -13.51
C SER A 419 -20.93 7.11 -13.55
N PHE A 420 -19.72 7.63 -13.72
CA PHE A 420 -19.47 9.08 -13.69
C PHE A 420 -20.14 9.80 -14.87
N ARG A 421 -20.16 9.20 -16.06
CA ARG A 421 -20.86 9.73 -17.24
C ARG A 421 -22.36 9.88 -17.00
N ASN A 422 -22.99 8.85 -16.42
CA ASN A 422 -24.42 8.87 -16.08
C ASN A 422 -24.74 9.90 -14.98
N GLN A 423 -23.91 10.00 -13.94
CA GLN A 423 -24.07 10.99 -12.87
C GLN A 423 -23.96 12.41 -13.40
N ALA A 424 -22.89 12.72 -14.14
CA ALA A 424 -22.69 14.03 -14.76
C ALA A 424 -23.84 14.42 -15.68
N SER A 425 -24.36 13.49 -16.50
CA SER A 425 -25.51 13.75 -17.38
C SER A 425 -26.82 14.07 -16.62
N SER A 426 -26.92 13.69 -15.34
CA SER A 426 -28.12 13.92 -14.51
C SER A 426 -28.09 15.23 -13.70
N THR A 427 -26.88 15.74 -13.40
CA THR A 427 -26.64 16.89 -12.51
C THR A 427 -26.05 18.06 -13.32
N SER A 428 -26.29 19.32 -12.92
CA SER A 428 -25.61 20.46 -13.54
C SER A 428 -24.15 20.55 -13.10
N ALA A 429 -23.30 21.15 -13.93
CA ALA A 429 -21.86 21.23 -13.66
C ALA A 429 -21.52 21.87 -12.30
N MET A 430 -22.26 22.91 -11.90
CA MET A 430 -22.05 23.56 -10.61
C MET A 430 -22.57 22.73 -9.42
N ASN A 431 -23.70 22.06 -9.57
CA ASN A 431 -24.25 21.21 -8.51
C ASN A 431 -23.36 19.97 -8.26
N PHE A 432 -22.74 19.45 -9.32
CA PHE A 432 -21.78 18.34 -9.22
C PHE A 432 -20.54 18.72 -8.38
N LEU A 433 -20.07 19.96 -8.50
CA LEU A 433 -18.99 20.50 -7.64
C LEU A 433 -19.46 20.72 -6.19
N GLN A 434 -20.64 21.33 -6.00
CA GLN A 434 -21.17 21.68 -4.67
C GLN A 434 -21.55 20.44 -3.84
N ASN A 435 -22.22 19.46 -4.45
CA ASN A 435 -22.70 18.24 -3.78
C ASN A 435 -21.74 17.06 -3.98
N ARG A 436 -20.43 17.31 -4.12
CA ARG A 436 -19.40 16.29 -4.37
C ARG A 436 -19.48 15.08 -3.45
N GLN A 437 -19.79 15.27 -2.17
CA GLN A 437 -19.91 14.17 -1.20
C GLN A 437 -21.04 13.20 -1.57
N GLU A 438 -22.18 13.74 -2.03
CA GLU A 438 -23.36 12.96 -2.40
C GLU A 438 -23.12 12.19 -3.72
N GLU A 439 -22.49 12.84 -4.70
CA GLU A 439 -22.08 12.20 -5.95
C GLU A 439 -21.02 11.11 -5.71
N GLN A 440 -20.09 11.32 -4.78
CA GLN A 440 -19.12 10.31 -4.39
C GLN A 440 -19.78 9.10 -3.73
N THR A 441 -20.71 9.30 -2.79
CA THR A 441 -21.47 8.20 -2.16
C THR A 441 -22.27 7.42 -3.20
N ARG A 442 -22.98 8.11 -4.12
CA ARG A 442 -23.72 7.46 -5.21
C ARG A 442 -22.82 6.66 -6.16
N ALA A 443 -21.60 7.13 -6.43
CA ALA A 443 -20.61 6.39 -7.22
C ALA A 443 -20.08 5.15 -6.47
N GLU A 444 -19.82 5.27 -5.17
CA GLU A 444 -19.33 4.20 -4.32
C GLU A 444 -20.36 3.07 -4.17
N ASP A 445 -21.62 3.38 -3.90
CA ASP A 445 -22.69 2.37 -3.79
C ASP A 445 -22.89 1.61 -5.11
N ARG A 446 -22.84 2.32 -6.25
CA ARG A 446 -22.93 1.70 -7.58
C ARG A 446 -21.72 0.83 -7.90
N ALA A 447 -20.51 1.26 -7.52
CA ALA A 447 -19.28 0.48 -7.67
C ALA A 447 -19.30 -0.78 -6.80
N ARG A 448 -19.73 -0.65 -5.54
CA ARG A 448 -19.90 -1.77 -4.59
C ARG A 448 -20.84 -2.84 -5.15
N LEU A 449 -22.06 -2.46 -5.52
CA LEU A 449 -23.06 -3.38 -6.11
C LEU A 449 -22.58 -4.03 -7.41
N SER A 450 -21.79 -3.31 -8.21
CA SER A 450 -21.25 -3.83 -9.48
C SER A 450 -20.10 -4.81 -9.27
N LEU A 451 -19.19 -4.54 -8.32
CA LEU A 451 -17.98 -5.32 -8.08
C LEU A 451 -18.19 -6.53 -7.16
N GLU A 452 -19.19 -6.48 -6.28
CA GLU A 452 -19.65 -7.63 -5.49
C GLU A 452 -20.01 -8.81 -6.40
N LYS A 453 -20.67 -8.54 -7.53
CA LYS A 453 -20.94 -9.53 -8.59
C LYS A 453 -19.69 -10.21 -9.15
N TYR A 454 -18.50 -9.63 -8.98
CA TYR A 454 -17.22 -10.19 -9.41
C TYR A 454 -16.38 -10.74 -8.25
N HIS A 455 -16.96 -10.85 -7.05
CA HIS A 455 -16.31 -11.24 -5.80
C HIS A 455 -15.17 -10.31 -5.38
N VAL A 456 -15.30 -9.02 -5.72
CA VAL A 456 -14.33 -7.97 -5.44
C VAL A 456 -14.98 -6.94 -4.53
N GLU A 457 -14.31 -6.60 -3.44
CA GLU A 457 -14.82 -5.63 -2.47
C GLU A 457 -14.37 -4.22 -2.85
N CYS A 458 -15.33 -3.31 -3.06
CA CYS A 458 -15.04 -1.89 -3.20
C CYS A 458 -14.92 -1.26 -1.80
N VAL A 459 -13.73 -0.79 -1.45
CA VAL A 459 -13.44 -0.16 -0.15
C VAL A 459 -13.89 1.30 -0.15
N SER A 460 -13.56 2.04 -1.21
CA SER A 460 -13.98 3.43 -1.38
C SER A 460 -13.83 3.90 -2.83
N VAL A 461 -14.72 4.78 -3.29
CA VAL A 461 -14.54 5.57 -4.52
C VAL A 461 -14.31 7.01 -4.09
N LEU A 462 -13.20 7.61 -4.52
CA LEU A 462 -12.82 8.98 -4.18
C LEU A 462 -12.82 9.84 -5.44
N ILE A 463 -13.62 10.90 -5.46
CA ILE A 463 -13.42 11.99 -6.41
C ILE A 463 -12.23 12.80 -5.87
N CYS A 464 -11.25 13.14 -6.71
CA CYS A 464 -10.08 13.93 -6.30
C CYS A 464 -10.16 15.38 -6.78
N GLN A 465 -10.23 15.58 -8.09
CA GLN A 465 -10.29 16.88 -8.74
C GLN A 465 -11.43 16.92 -9.74
N ILE A 466 -12.11 18.06 -9.81
CA ILE A 466 -13.17 18.35 -10.79
C ILE A 466 -12.71 19.60 -11.53
N ASN A 467 -12.45 19.48 -12.83
CA ASN A 467 -12.03 20.58 -13.68
C ASN A 467 -13.26 21.13 -14.42
N LEU A 468 -13.62 22.39 -14.16
CA LEU A 468 -14.74 23.09 -14.79
C LEU A 468 -14.21 24.14 -15.79
N PRO A 469 -14.94 24.42 -16.89
CA PRO A 469 -14.64 25.55 -17.77
C PRO A 469 -14.64 26.88 -17.02
N GLN A 470 -13.65 27.74 -17.30
CA GLN A 470 -13.48 29.02 -16.59
C GLN A 470 -14.69 29.96 -16.73
N GLU A 471 -15.41 29.91 -17.86
CA GLU A 471 -16.60 30.72 -18.13
C GLU A 471 -17.71 30.56 -17.06
N LEU A 472 -17.90 29.32 -16.58
CA LEU A 472 -18.84 29.03 -15.49
C LEU A 472 -18.36 29.61 -14.17
N MET A 473 -17.09 29.41 -13.84
CA MET A 473 -16.48 29.93 -12.60
C MET A 473 -16.51 31.46 -12.56
N GLU A 474 -16.24 32.13 -13.67
CA GLU A 474 -16.41 33.58 -13.80
C GLU A 474 -17.85 34.02 -13.56
N THR A 475 -18.83 33.32 -14.15
CA THR A 475 -20.24 33.67 -14.03
C THR A 475 -20.74 33.50 -12.59
N GLN A 476 -20.32 32.42 -11.92
CA GLN A 476 -20.59 32.17 -10.51
C GLN A 476 -19.93 33.22 -9.60
N THR A 477 -18.65 33.54 -9.86
CA THR A 477 -17.90 34.58 -9.13
C THR A 477 -18.55 35.95 -9.30
N LYS A 478 -18.94 36.33 -10.53
CA LYS A 478 -19.68 37.57 -10.82
C LYS A 478 -21.02 37.62 -10.10
N ARG A 479 -21.75 36.48 -10.02
CA ARG A 479 -23.00 36.38 -9.24
C ARG A 479 -22.76 36.57 -7.73
N ILE A 480 -21.79 35.87 -7.14
CA ILE A 480 -21.46 36.02 -5.71
C ILE A 480 -21.05 37.47 -5.40
N ILE A 481 -20.21 38.08 -6.24
CA ILE A 481 -19.81 39.48 -6.09
C ILE A 481 -21.03 40.42 -6.18
N ALA A 482 -21.95 40.20 -7.11
CA ALA A 482 -23.17 41.01 -7.23
C ALA A 482 -24.10 40.83 -6.02
N GLU A 483 -24.17 39.62 -5.43
CA GLU A 483 -24.96 39.31 -4.25
C GLU A 483 -24.35 39.96 -2.99
N GLN A 484 -23.03 39.88 -2.80
CA GLN A 484 -22.28 40.60 -1.76
C GLN A 484 -22.35 42.13 -1.93
N GLN A 485 -22.30 42.63 -3.16
CA GLN A 485 -22.49 44.06 -3.45
C GLN A 485 -23.90 44.51 -3.08
N LYS A 486 -24.93 43.70 -3.37
CA LYS A 486 -26.32 43.99 -2.99
C LYS A 486 -26.48 44.05 -1.46
N GLU A 487 -25.87 43.12 -0.73
CA GLU A 487 -25.83 43.18 0.74
C GLU A 487 -25.10 44.42 1.25
N MET A 488 -23.93 44.74 0.68
CA MET A 488 -23.17 45.96 1.00
C MET A 488 -24.01 47.22 0.75
N PHE A 489 -24.69 47.33 -0.40
CA PHE A 489 -25.55 48.46 -0.71
C PHE A 489 -26.77 48.55 0.22
N ALA A 490 -27.35 47.43 0.64
CA ALA A 490 -28.42 47.41 1.63
C ALA A 490 -27.92 47.93 2.99
N MET A 491 -26.77 47.45 3.47
CA MET A 491 -26.14 47.94 4.70
C MET A 491 -25.74 49.42 4.60
N GLN A 492 -25.27 49.88 3.45
CA GLN A 492 -24.97 51.30 3.20
C GLN A 492 -26.24 52.17 3.20
N GLN A 493 -27.34 51.70 2.59
CA GLN A 493 -28.62 52.41 2.60
C GLN A 493 -29.19 52.49 4.02
N GLU A 494 -29.09 51.44 4.82
CA GLU A 494 -29.51 51.42 6.22
C GLU A 494 -28.66 52.36 7.09
N ALA A 495 -27.33 52.32 6.92
CA ALA A 495 -26.41 53.23 7.62
C ALA A 495 -26.63 54.71 7.24
N GLU A 496 -26.85 55.01 5.95
CA GLU A 496 -27.11 56.37 5.49
C GLU A 496 -28.52 56.85 5.92
N ALA A 497 -29.52 55.97 5.95
CA ALA A 497 -30.83 56.28 6.53
C ALA A 497 -30.76 56.60 8.03
N ALA A 498 -29.94 55.85 8.79
CA ALA A 498 -29.66 56.14 10.20
C ALA A 498 -28.91 57.47 10.38
N ARG A 499 -27.96 57.80 9.47
CA ARG A 499 -27.29 59.10 9.46
C ARG A 499 -28.25 60.24 9.15
N ILE A 500 -29.11 60.10 8.13
CA ILE A 500 -30.14 61.09 7.76
C ILE A 500 -31.13 61.31 8.91
N SER A 501 -31.54 60.27 9.63
CA SER A 501 -32.44 60.43 10.79
C SER A 501 -31.76 61.16 11.95
N THR A 502 -30.46 60.93 12.16
CA THR A 502 -29.63 61.62 13.15
C THR A 502 -29.43 63.10 12.78
N GLU A 503 -29.07 63.39 11.53
CA GLU A 503 -28.95 64.75 10.96
C GLU A 503 -30.28 65.52 11.10
N LYS A 504 -31.40 64.91 10.72
CA LYS A 504 -32.74 65.53 10.84
C LYS A 504 -33.10 65.83 12.30
N THR A 505 -32.77 64.92 13.22
CA THR A 505 -32.99 65.11 14.66
C THR A 505 -32.15 66.28 15.19
N ARG A 506 -30.88 66.37 14.76
CA ARG A 506 -29.97 67.47 15.09
C ARG A 506 -30.46 68.82 14.57
N ALA A 507 -30.82 68.90 13.28
CA ALA A 507 -31.35 70.12 12.67
C ALA A 507 -32.64 70.62 13.36
N THR A 508 -33.50 69.69 13.83
CA THR A 508 -34.70 70.04 14.62
C THR A 508 -34.32 70.59 15.99
N ALA A 509 -33.32 70.01 16.66
CA ALA A 509 -32.83 70.48 17.96
C ALA A 509 -32.13 71.85 17.86
N ASP A 510 -31.38 72.10 16.79
CA ASP A 510 -30.71 73.38 16.55
C ASP A 510 -31.74 74.52 16.30
N GLN A 511 -32.84 74.25 15.58
CA GLN A 511 -33.96 75.19 15.43
C GLN A 511 -34.67 75.51 16.76
N GLN A 512 -34.72 74.54 17.69
CA GLN A 512 -35.29 74.76 19.02
C GLN A 512 -34.54 75.86 19.79
N GLY A 513 -33.23 76.03 19.55
CA GLY A 513 -32.41 77.09 20.16
C GLY A 513 -32.80 78.51 19.73
N GLU A 514 -33.29 78.69 18.50
CA GLU A 514 -33.79 80.00 18.03
C GLU A 514 -35.21 80.28 18.54
N LEU A 515 -36.08 79.27 18.54
CA LEU A 515 -37.44 79.38 19.08
C LEU A 515 -37.43 79.77 20.56
N VAL A 516 -36.56 79.14 21.37
CA VAL A 516 -36.41 79.45 22.80
C VAL A 516 -35.87 80.86 23.03
N LYS A 517 -34.95 81.36 22.19
CA LYS A 517 -34.48 82.77 22.25
C LYS A 517 -35.63 83.76 22.01
N ALA A 518 -36.48 83.50 21.01
CA ALA A 518 -37.62 84.35 20.71
C ALA A 518 -38.63 84.38 21.88
N GLU A 519 -38.95 83.22 22.45
CA GLU A 519 -39.90 83.13 23.57
C GLU A 519 -39.37 83.79 24.86
N ILE A 520 -38.08 83.66 25.15
CA ILE A 520 -37.42 84.37 26.27
C ILE A 520 -37.48 85.89 26.08
N GLY A 521 -37.28 86.39 24.86
CA GLY A 521 -37.39 87.81 24.54
C GLY A 521 -38.77 88.39 24.87
N VAL A 522 -39.84 87.66 24.54
CA VAL A 522 -41.23 88.05 24.88
C VAL A 522 -41.45 88.04 26.40
N LYS A 523 -41.01 86.99 27.11
CA LYS A 523 -41.13 86.90 28.58
C LYS A 523 -40.39 88.03 29.31
N VAL A 524 -39.22 88.45 28.84
CA VAL A 524 -38.47 89.58 29.42
C VAL A 524 -39.23 90.90 29.24
N ALA A 525 -39.83 91.13 28.07
CA ALA A 525 -40.65 92.33 27.82
C ALA A 525 -41.89 92.40 28.74
N ASP A 526 -42.61 91.29 28.89
CA ASP A 526 -43.79 91.22 29.78
C ASP A 526 -43.41 91.37 31.27
N GLN A 527 -42.30 90.77 31.73
CA GLN A 527 -41.86 90.97 33.11
C GLN A 527 -41.43 92.42 33.38
N GLN A 528 -40.78 93.09 32.42
CA GLN A 528 -40.41 94.50 32.56
C GLN A 528 -41.65 95.41 32.62
N LYS A 529 -42.69 95.10 31.83
CA LYS A 529 -44.00 95.76 31.89
C LYS A 529 -44.67 95.55 33.24
N GLN A 530 -44.70 94.32 33.75
CA GLN A 530 -45.32 94.00 35.04
C GLN A 530 -44.59 94.66 36.22
N ARG A 531 -43.26 94.70 36.19
CA ARG A 531 -42.42 95.41 37.17
C ARG A 531 -42.74 96.91 37.22
N THR A 532 -43.00 97.52 36.08
CA THR A 532 -43.35 98.95 35.97
C THR A 532 -44.73 99.23 36.57
N ILE A 533 -45.71 98.35 36.37
CA ILE A 533 -47.05 98.46 36.95
C ILE A 533 -46.99 98.35 38.49
N VAL A 534 -46.24 97.38 39.01
CA VAL A 534 -46.12 97.15 40.46
C VAL A 534 -45.40 98.31 41.17
N LEU A 535 -44.38 98.91 40.53
CA LEU A 535 -43.72 100.11 41.06
C LEU A 535 -44.70 101.30 41.15
N ALA A 536 -45.47 101.57 40.08
CA ALA A 536 -46.47 102.64 40.09
C ALA A 536 -47.58 102.44 41.13
N GLN A 537 -47.98 101.20 41.40
CA GLN A 537 -48.93 100.88 42.49
C GLN A 537 -48.30 101.08 43.87
N GLY A 538 -47.05 100.68 44.07
CA GLY A 538 -46.32 100.87 45.33
C GLY A 538 -46.14 102.35 45.69
N ASP A 539 -45.82 103.19 44.72
CA ASP A 539 -45.68 104.63 44.92
C ASP A 539 -47.03 105.30 45.26
N ALA A 540 -48.11 104.92 44.57
CA ALA A 540 -49.45 105.43 44.86
C ALA A 540 -49.91 105.08 46.29
N GLU A 541 -49.70 103.82 46.70
CA GLU A 541 -50.12 103.35 48.02
C GLU A 541 -49.26 103.93 49.15
N GLY A 542 -47.97 104.18 48.89
CA GLY A 542 -47.07 104.91 49.77
C GLY A 542 -47.48 106.37 49.99
N VAL A 543 -48.06 107.03 48.97
CA VAL A 543 -48.64 108.38 49.11
C VAL A 543 -49.94 108.34 49.93
N ARG A 544 -50.82 107.36 49.71
CA ARG A 544 -52.07 107.20 50.48
C ARG A 544 -51.79 107.00 51.98
N LEU A 545 -50.87 106.10 52.32
CA LEU A 545 -50.49 105.81 53.70
C LEU A 545 -49.84 107.00 54.42
N ARG A 546 -49.07 107.84 53.73
CA ARG A 546 -48.56 109.10 54.33
C ARG A 546 -49.68 110.10 54.60
N GLY A 547 -50.63 110.27 53.66
CA GLY A 547 -51.77 111.17 53.82
C GLY A 547 -52.65 110.81 55.03
N GLU A 548 -52.94 109.51 55.22
CA GLU A 548 -53.70 109.02 56.38
C GLU A 548 -52.94 109.22 57.71
N GLY A 549 -51.61 109.11 57.70
CA GLY A 549 -50.76 109.41 58.85
C GLY A 549 -50.74 110.88 59.24
N GLU A 550 -50.64 111.79 58.25
CA GLU A 550 -50.69 113.24 58.49
C GLU A 550 -52.07 113.71 58.95
N ALA A 551 -53.15 113.16 58.40
CA ALA A 551 -54.52 113.49 58.83
C ALA A 551 -54.74 113.17 60.33
N LYS A 552 -54.37 111.97 60.78
CA LYS A 552 -54.46 111.58 62.21
C LYS A 552 -53.57 112.43 63.12
N LYS A 553 -52.39 112.83 62.63
CA LYS A 553 -51.49 113.73 63.36
C LYS A 553 -52.10 115.13 63.54
N ILE A 554 -52.74 115.67 62.50
CA ILE A 554 -53.42 116.97 62.55
C ILE A 554 -54.65 116.91 63.47
N GLU A 555 -55.44 115.84 63.43
CA GLU A 555 -56.59 115.65 64.34
C GLU A 555 -56.16 115.61 65.81
N ALA A 556 -55.12 114.82 66.13
CA ALA A 556 -54.57 114.74 67.49
C ALA A 556 -54.02 116.09 67.99
N ILE A 557 -53.31 116.83 67.12
CA ILE A 557 -52.85 118.20 67.43
C ILE A 557 -54.04 119.14 67.63
N GLY A 558 -55.08 119.03 66.80
CA GLY A 558 -56.30 119.84 66.90
C GLY A 558 -57.04 119.63 68.24
N GLN A 559 -57.22 118.37 68.66
CA GLN A 559 -57.83 118.03 69.94
C GLN A 559 -56.97 118.54 71.13
N ALA A 560 -55.66 118.28 71.11
CA ALA A 560 -54.75 118.76 72.16
C ALA A 560 -54.70 120.30 72.24
N THR A 561 -54.75 120.99 71.09
CA THR A 561 -54.77 122.46 71.03
C THR A 561 -56.10 123.02 71.53
N ALA A 562 -57.24 122.38 71.21
CA ALA A 562 -58.54 122.76 71.73
C ALA A 562 -58.67 122.57 73.25
N GLU A 563 -58.09 121.49 73.81
CA GLU A 563 -58.00 121.33 75.26
C GLU A 563 -57.07 122.36 75.91
N ALA A 564 -55.92 122.66 75.29
CA ALA A 564 -55.01 123.68 75.77
C ALA A 564 -55.66 125.06 75.79
N TYR A 565 -56.39 125.45 74.73
CA TYR A 565 -57.18 126.69 74.71
C TYR A 565 -58.27 126.70 75.79
N ARG A 566 -59.01 125.60 76.00
CA ARG A 566 -60.02 125.52 77.07
C ARG A 566 -59.40 125.69 78.46
N LYS A 567 -58.25 125.07 78.72
CA LYS A 567 -57.52 125.19 80.01
C LYS A 567 -56.88 126.57 80.19
N GLN A 568 -56.34 127.17 79.14
CA GLN A 568 -55.81 128.55 79.19
C GLN A 568 -56.92 129.58 79.41
N ASN A 569 -58.05 129.49 78.70
CA ASN A 569 -59.16 130.43 78.81
C ASN A 569 -59.90 130.33 80.18
N ALA A 570 -59.79 129.19 80.86
CA ALA A 570 -60.28 129.01 82.23
C ALA A 570 -59.34 129.59 83.31
N ALA A 571 -58.06 129.79 83.00
CA ALA A 571 -57.05 130.30 83.94
C ALA A 571 -56.64 131.77 83.68
N LEU A 572 -56.83 132.26 82.45
CA LEU A 572 -56.40 133.59 81.99
C LEU A 572 -57.55 134.27 81.24
N GLY A 573 -58.09 135.33 81.84
CA GLY A 573 -59.26 136.05 81.32
C GLY A 573 -59.08 136.67 79.93
N GLN A 574 -60.22 136.89 79.27
CA GLN A 574 -60.39 137.00 77.82
C GLN A 574 -59.67 138.18 77.09
N GLN A 575 -58.97 139.05 77.80
CA GLN A 575 -58.21 140.18 77.21
C GLN A 575 -56.70 139.91 77.04
N ALA A 576 -56.13 138.89 77.70
CA ALA A 576 -54.68 138.65 77.66
C ALA A 576 -54.19 137.85 76.43
N ILE A 577 -55.07 137.07 75.80
CA ILE A 577 -54.69 136.07 74.78
C ILE A 577 -54.24 136.73 73.47
N THR A 578 -54.90 137.80 73.03
CA THR A 578 -54.67 138.45 71.73
C THR A 578 -53.25 139.02 71.56
N ALA A 579 -52.60 139.46 72.65
CA ALA A 579 -51.25 140.03 72.59
C ALA A 579 -50.16 138.96 72.40
N ILE A 580 -50.35 137.76 72.96
CA ILE A 580 -49.37 136.68 72.90
C ILE A 580 -49.34 136.05 71.50
N GLU A 581 -50.52 135.87 70.89
CA GLU A 581 -50.66 135.27 69.55
C GLU A 581 -49.91 136.07 68.46
N VAL A 582 -49.97 137.41 68.54
CA VAL A 582 -49.30 138.33 67.61
C VAL A 582 -47.78 138.26 67.75
N ILE A 583 -47.26 138.22 68.99
CA ILE A 583 -45.81 138.11 69.24
C ILE A 583 -45.29 136.75 68.75
N LYS A 584 -46.05 135.67 68.94
CA LYS A 584 -45.64 134.31 68.54
C LYS A 584 -45.53 134.16 67.02
N LYS A 585 -46.49 134.70 66.27
CA LYS A 585 -46.43 134.72 64.78
C LYS A 585 -45.31 135.57 64.19
N ILE A 586 -44.76 136.53 64.95
CA ILE A 586 -43.58 137.30 64.54
C ILE A 586 -42.27 136.51 64.76
N ALA A 587 -42.25 135.57 65.72
CA ALA A 587 -41.05 134.79 66.05
C ALA A 587 -40.80 133.57 65.14
N GLU A 588 -41.85 132.95 64.59
CA GLU A 588 -41.73 131.73 63.76
C GLU A 588 -41.46 132.04 62.27
N GLY A 589 -41.64 133.30 61.84
CA GLY A 589 -41.41 133.76 60.46
C GLY A 589 -39.95 134.09 60.17
N ASN A 590 -39.09 133.08 59.98
CA ASN A 590 -37.67 133.29 59.65
C ASN A 590 -37.46 133.70 58.17
N ILE A 591 -37.94 134.90 57.82
CA ILE A 591 -37.75 135.56 56.53
C ILE A 591 -36.30 136.03 56.42
N ARG A 592 -35.60 135.68 55.33
CA ARG A 592 -34.24 136.18 55.06
C ARG A 592 -34.17 136.93 53.74
N VAL A 593 -33.67 138.17 53.80
CA VAL A 593 -33.68 139.16 52.71
C VAL A 593 -32.25 139.65 52.45
N THR A 594 -31.80 139.54 51.18
CA THR A 594 -30.93 140.51 50.47
C THR A 594 -30.78 140.07 49.00
N PRO A 595 -30.94 140.96 48.01
CA PRO A 595 -30.80 140.65 46.57
C PRO A 595 -29.49 141.20 45.96
N ASP A 596 -29.11 140.68 44.78
CA ASP A 596 -28.04 141.17 43.90
C ASP A 596 -28.26 140.57 42.48
N ILE A 597 -28.30 141.25 41.33
CA ILE A 597 -28.37 142.68 40.93
C ILE A 597 -29.22 142.69 39.63
N LEU A 598 -30.38 143.36 39.60
CA LEU A 598 -30.67 144.68 39.00
C LEU A 598 -30.35 144.88 37.49
N VAL A 599 -31.39 145.24 36.73
CA VAL A 599 -31.36 145.68 35.32
C VAL A 599 -31.61 147.20 35.25
N SER A 600 -30.93 147.92 34.35
CA SER A 600 -31.38 149.19 33.77
C SER A 600 -30.54 149.45 32.50
N GLY A 601 -31.12 149.58 31.30
CA GLY A 601 -31.41 150.87 30.67
C GLY A 601 -30.21 151.31 29.79
N GLU A 602 -30.32 151.85 28.57
CA GLU A 602 -31.45 152.29 27.75
C GLU A 602 -30.96 152.30 26.26
N LYS A 603 -31.80 151.91 25.28
CA LYS A 603 -31.52 151.96 23.81
C LYS A 603 -30.23 151.27 23.30
N GLY A 604 -30.31 149.97 23.01
CA GLY A 604 -29.34 149.22 22.21
C GLY A 604 -29.93 147.89 21.72
N GLY A 605 -29.64 147.47 20.50
CA GLY A 605 -30.36 146.37 19.80
C GLY A 605 -29.94 144.93 20.16
N LEU A 606 -30.72 143.97 19.65
CA LEU A 606 -30.58 142.52 19.87
C LEU A 606 -29.28 141.94 19.28
N LEU A 607 -28.46 141.25 20.10
CA LEU A 607 -27.99 139.86 19.89
C LEU A 607 -27.04 139.35 21.00
N ASP A 608 -26.27 140.24 21.64
CA ASP A 608 -25.09 139.85 22.46
C ASP A 608 -25.38 139.24 23.85
N VAL A 609 -26.56 139.49 24.44
CA VAL A 609 -26.88 139.00 25.79
C VAL A 609 -27.22 137.49 25.80
N LEU A 610 -27.48 136.89 24.63
CA LEU A 610 -27.87 135.48 24.50
C LEU A 610 -26.68 134.50 24.62
N ILE A 611 -25.44 134.99 24.67
CA ILE A 611 -24.21 134.18 24.61
C ILE A 611 -23.47 134.11 25.97
N ALA A 612 -23.72 135.04 26.89
CA ALA A 612 -22.90 135.20 28.11
C ALA A 612 -23.22 134.25 29.27
N GLN A 613 -24.40 133.61 29.32
CA GLN A 613 -24.81 132.76 30.46
C GLN A 613 -24.84 131.24 30.19
N MET A 614 -24.78 130.77 28.94
CA MET A 614 -24.68 129.33 28.64
C MET A 614 -23.23 128.81 28.53
N VAL A 615 -22.21 129.69 28.57
CA VAL A 615 -20.79 129.31 28.33
C VAL A 615 -19.82 129.91 29.37
N LYS A 616 -20.08 129.73 30.67
CA LYS A 616 -19.12 130.11 31.74
C LYS A 616 -18.69 128.96 32.67
N LYS A 617 -18.29 127.83 32.04
CA LYS A 617 -17.28 126.82 32.42
C LYS A 617 -17.59 125.50 31.68
N GLY A 618 -16.72 124.86 30.91
CA GLY A 618 -15.34 125.19 30.52
C GLY A 618 -14.59 123.94 29.99
N THR A 619 -14.31 123.96 28.68
CA THR A 619 -13.49 123.11 27.77
C THR A 619 -12.06 122.74 28.26
N PRO A 620 -11.13 122.05 27.50
CA PRO A 620 -11.08 121.61 26.07
C PRO A 620 -10.65 120.10 25.87
N THR A 621 -10.26 119.49 24.71
CA THR A 621 -9.49 119.95 23.52
C THR A 621 -9.54 119.01 22.26
N MET A 622 -9.82 119.57 21.06
CA MET A 622 -9.28 119.35 19.67
C MET A 622 -9.34 118.02 18.82
N THR A 623 -10.04 118.11 17.65
CA THR A 623 -9.62 117.82 16.22
C THR A 623 -9.40 116.37 15.68
N VAL A 624 -9.46 115.96 14.37
CA VAL A 624 -9.89 116.52 13.02
C VAL A 624 -9.97 115.41 11.90
N ALA A 625 -10.60 115.73 10.74
CA ALA A 625 -10.46 115.18 9.34
C ALA A 625 -11.15 113.87 8.81
N GLU A 626 -12.18 114.09 7.97
CA GLU A 626 -12.46 113.68 6.55
C GLU A 626 -12.27 112.26 5.88
N PRO A 627 -12.97 111.96 4.74
CA PRO A 627 -13.09 110.66 4.01
C PRO A 627 -12.36 110.67 2.60
N PRO A 628 -12.78 110.06 1.42
CA PRO A 628 -13.82 109.05 1.04
C PRO A 628 -13.51 107.99 -0.11
N ALA A 629 -14.35 106.92 -0.17
CA ALA A 629 -14.88 106.23 -1.39
C ALA A 629 -14.00 105.37 -2.35
N LYS A 630 -14.70 104.65 -3.28
CA LYS A 630 -14.29 104.02 -4.58
C LYS A 630 -13.69 102.59 -4.59
N VAL A 631 -13.78 101.73 -5.64
CA VAL A 631 -14.62 101.62 -6.88
C VAL A 631 -14.51 100.19 -7.50
N VAL A 632 -15.52 99.80 -8.31
CA VAL A 632 -15.57 98.85 -9.47
C VAL A 632 -14.21 98.36 -10.03
N THR A 633 -13.98 97.09 -10.37
CA THR A 633 -14.21 96.43 -11.69
C THR A 633 -13.85 94.92 -11.60
N GLU A 634 -14.12 94.00 -12.54
CA GLU A 634 -15.01 93.77 -13.71
C GLU A 634 -14.33 92.64 -14.53
N GLN A 635 -15.07 91.79 -15.26
CA GLN A 635 -14.58 90.92 -16.37
C GLN A 635 -13.49 89.84 -16.06
N ALA A 636 -13.23 88.81 -16.88
CA ALA A 636 -14.03 88.09 -17.88
C ALA A 636 -13.29 86.78 -18.29
N VAL A 637 -14.05 85.81 -18.84
CA VAL A 637 -13.65 84.80 -19.85
C VAL A 637 -12.31 84.06 -19.68
N SER A 638 -12.40 82.75 -19.42
CA SER A 638 -11.87 81.67 -20.29
C SER A 638 -12.51 80.34 -19.89
#